data_AF-A0A2E5PJ47-F1
#
_entry.id   AF-A0A2E5PJ47-F1
#
_cell.length_a   1.000
_cell.length_b   1.000
_cell.length_c   1.000
_cell.angle_alpha   90.00
_cell.angle_beta   90.00
_cell.angle_gamma   90.00
#
_symmetry.space_group_name_H-M   'P 1'
#
loop_
_entity.id
_entity.type
_entity.pdbx_description
1 polymer ?
#
loop_
_entity_poly.entity_id
_entity_poly.type
_entity_poly.pdbx_seq_one_letter_code
_entity_poly.pdbx_strand_id
1 'polypeptide(L)'
;MAGDLGKRLFTVGVITDTHLNQGEDDCNSPFAVNSLANARMRHVVRELNGWDLAFVINVGDLIHPVPAVPVLYEQAAARFHEQVRDLRHPLYLTPGNHDIGDKPNDWAPAAGICDAFVALWKKQFGAHYQSFNHAGMHFVIVNAQIINSGLASEEKQRLWLEADLAANRGNRIFAFCHYPPYFSRPDEEENYDNIGEPGRSWLLDQLEANGVEAMFIGHVHNFWYNRYASTDLYMLPSTSFVRQDYSEMYRVRPEADAEAGRNDKPKLGYFLVHVYEAGHLVDVVRTYGKTVTPGALEPVLVDRIAPVHPRNNPHGGFGFDMRQNWMEVVEIPPTGGLDEFDRKEVRNDYPLMALWEMGVRKLRVPLRDLLVEDVRERMRTLTRHGHEFTLFTFGAPSERDLALIQGNQDTFSAWEIGMNWDKLDTIIGGIGEAARQIDLPVYLSRLRSIGELRAEAGHYYHVINQGFLAEDRDQMQDLLTREELQGAVDGFVFRLTADRAPWEAIHEASSVARDFGVRASVHLRMCWSNPAEAWEDDDWVAARLPEAMLAVAACNNVSVYADTFIDNDRGYFVRNGVLDRLNNPRPAFHVVRYLNGLLSGFRKINSGDVVEVAGARAVSIRADGRPLVLLLPREGREFISLKGDDVATLFGSDGFAGEQLVNLEAGTTERGVIEKIGSDYRIRLSGASGPVMLTP
;
A
#
# COMPACT_ATOMS: atom_id res chain seq x y z
N MET A 1 2.33 17.29 -11.20
CA MET A 1 1.37 17.48 -10.09
C MET A 1 0.14 16.64 -10.37
N ALA A 2 -0.23 15.73 -9.47
CA ALA A 2 -1.51 15.03 -9.58
C ALA A 2 -2.65 16.07 -9.52
N GLY A 3 -3.56 16.03 -10.50
CA GLY A 3 -4.68 16.97 -10.54
C GLY A 3 -5.58 16.84 -9.31
N ASP A 4 -6.17 17.95 -8.88
CA ASP A 4 -7.20 17.98 -7.85
C ASP A 4 -8.35 17.03 -8.24
N LEU A 5 -8.63 16.06 -7.36
CA LEU A 5 -9.73 15.11 -7.55
C LEU A 5 -11.09 15.80 -7.39
N GLY A 6 -11.14 16.95 -6.72
CA GLY A 6 -12.38 17.61 -6.32
C GLY A 6 -13.06 16.90 -5.15
N LYS A 7 -14.38 17.05 -5.03
CA LYS A 7 -15.15 16.42 -3.95
C LYS A 7 -15.36 14.92 -4.21
N ARG A 8 -15.35 14.13 -3.15
CA ARG A 8 -15.82 12.73 -3.20
C ARG A 8 -17.33 12.74 -3.45
N LEU A 9 -17.76 12.01 -4.49
CA LEU A 9 -19.17 11.92 -4.89
C LEU A 9 -19.85 10.73 -4.20
N PHE A 10 -19.24 9.55 -4.26
CA PHE A 10 -19.75 8.32 -3.63
C PHE A 10 -18.63 7.28 -3.50
N THR A 11 -18.94 6.17 -2.81
CA THR A 11 -18.05 5.00 -2.69
C THR A 11 -18.76 3.75 -3.24
N VAL A 12 -18.01 2.88 -3.90
CA VAL A 12 -18.47 1.57 -4.40
C VAL A 12 -17.68 0.47 -3.70
N GLY A 13 -18.35 -0.60 -3.26
CA GLY A 13 -17.68 -1.81 -2.81
C GLY A 13 -17.42 -2.75 -3.98
N VAL A 14 -16.21 -3.27 -4.13
CA VAL A 14 -15.88 -4.24 -5.19
C VAL A 14 -15.25 -5.47 -4.56
N ILE A 15 -15.93 -6.60 -4.68
CA ILE A 15 -15.51 -7.91 -4.17
C ILE A 15 -15.32 -8.88 -5.34
N THR A 16 -14.64 -10.01 -5.12
CA THR A 16 -14.47 -11.06 -6.13
C THR A 16 -14.13 -12.39 -5.45
N ASP A 17 -14.18 -13.47 -6.23
CA ASP A 17 -13.65 -14.77 -5.88
C ASP A 17 -14.19 -15.23 -4.52
N THR A 18 -15.51 -15.17 -4.37
CA THR A 18 -16.19 -15.56 -3.13
C THR A 18 -16.31 -17.08 -3.00
N HIS A 19 -16.38 -17.81 -4.12
CA HIS A 19 -16.32 -19.29 -4.17
C HIS A 19 -17.24 -19.99 -3.15
N LEU A 20 -18.47 -19.50 -2.96
CA LEU A 20 -19.41 -20.07 -2.00
C LEU A 20 -19.73 -21.53 -2.32
N ASN A 21 -19.76 -22.36 -1.29
CA ASN A 21 -20.04 -23.79 -1.44
C ASN A 21 -21.51 -24.12 -1.27
N GLN A 22 -21.88 -25.34 -1.67
CA GLN A 22 -23.24 -25.88 -1.57
C GLN A 22 -23.76 -26.04 -0.14
N GLY A 23 -22.89 -26.29 0.84
CA GLY A 23 -23.22 -26.43 2.27
C GLY A 23 -22.32 -25.55 3.13
N GLU A 24 -22.64 -25.38 4.42
CA GLU A 24 -21.89 -24.46 5.30
C GLU A 24 -20.40 -24.82 5.36
N ASP A 25 -20.09 -26.10 5.60
CA ASP A 25 -18.73 -26.64 5.63
C ASP A 25 -18.49 -27.71 4.55
N ASP A 26 -19.51 -28.03 3.74
CA ASP A 26 -19.43 -29.02 2.65
C ASP A 26 -18.85 -28.38 1.38
N CYS A 27 -17.69 -28.87 0.93
CA CYS A 27 -17.00 -28.37 -0.25
C CYS A 27 -16.57 -29.54 -1.16
N ASN A 28 -16.64 -29.34 -2.48
CA ASN A 28 -16.14 -30.31 -3.48
C ASN A 28 -14.67 -30.05 -3.90
N SER A 29 -14.03 -29.03 -3.32
CA SER A 29 -12.59 -28.76 -3.47
C SER A 29 -11.79 -29.69 -2.55
N PRO A 30 -10.61 -30.16 -2.97
CA PRO A 30 -9.72 -30.93 -2.10
C PRO A 30 -9.01 -30.06 -1.04
N PHE A 31 -9.08 -28.73 -1.15
CA PHE A 31 -8.37 -27.81 -0.28
C PHE A 31 -9.20 -27.39 0.94
N ALA A 32 -8.61 -27.48 2.13
CA ALA A 32 -9.32 -27.26 3.39
C ALA A 32 -9.79 -25.81 3.53
N VAL A 33 -9.01 -24.83 3.03
CA VAL A 33 -9.39 -23.41 3.08
C VAL A 33 -10.73 -23.12 2.38
N ASN A 34 -11.10 -23.90 1.36
CA ASN A 34 -12.33 -23.66 0.60
C ASN A 34 -13.59 -23.86 1.44
N SER A 35 -13.58 -24.69 2.48
CA SER A 35 -14.75 -24.83 3.37
C SER A 35 -15.09 -23.53 4.13
N LEU A 36 -14.12 -22.61 4.26
CA LEU A 36 -14.31 -21.33 4.95
C LEU A 36 -15.04 -20.28 4.11
N ALA A 37 -15.24 -20.49 2.80
CA ALA A 37 -15.77 -19.49 1.87
C ALA A 37 -17.12 -18.92 2.31
N ASN A 38 -18.05 -19.78 2.76
CA ASN A 38 -19.37 -19.34 3.22
C ASN A 38 -19.29 -18.46 4.47
N ALA A 39 -18.44 -18.80 5.44
CA ALA A 39 -18.26 -18.02 6.65
C ALA A 39 -17.49 -16.70 6.41
N ARG A 40 -16.57 -16.69 5.43
CA ARG A 40 -15.83 -15.49 4.98
C ARG A 40 -16.75 -14.52 4.25
N MET A 41 -17.59 -14.99 3.34
CA MET A 41 -18.56 -14.14 2.65
C MET A 41 -19.52 -13.47 3.63
N ARG A 42 -20.00 -14.20 4.65
CA ARG A 42 -20.85 -13.63 5.71
C ARG A 42 -20.14 -12.51 6.47
N HIS A 43 -18.83 -12.65 6.72
CA HIS A 43 -18.03 -11.58 7.29
C HIS A 43 -17.96 -10.36 6.36
N VAL A 44 -17.67 -10.57 5.08
CA VAL A 44 -17.58 -9.51 4.07
C VAL A 44 -18.91 -8.75 3.94
N VAL A 45 -20.05 -9.44 3.90
CA VAL A 45 -21.39 -8.79 3.87
C VAL A 45 -21.58 -7.88 5.09
N ARG A 46 -21.17 -8.30 6.28
CA ARG A 46 -21.23 -7.47 7.49
C ARG A 46 -20.34 -6.25 7.41
N GLU A 47 -19.11 -6.40 6.92
CA GLU A 47 -18.20 -5.26 6.74
C GLU A 47 -18.75 -4.27 5.70
N LEU A 48 -19.24 -4.75 4.55
CA LEU A 48 -19.87 -3.93 3.52
C LEU A 48 -21.07 -3.15 4.07
N ASN A 49 -21.89 -3.77 4.91
CA ASN A 49 -23.03 -3.12 5.58
C ASN A 49 -22.63 -2.03 6.58
N GLY A 50 -21.37 -2.00 7.03
CA GLY A 50 -20.82 -0.95 7.88
C GLY A 50 -20.40 0.30 7.09
N TRP A 51 -20.30 0.21 5.76
CA TRP A 51 -19.91 1.32 4.90
C TRP A 51 -21.12 2.02 4.27
N ASP A 52 -20.96 3.32 3.99
CA ASP A 52 -21.87 4.09 3.14
C ASP A 52 -21.49 3.89 1.66
N LEU A 53 -22.16 2.95 1.00
CA LEU A 53 -21.87 2.53 -0.38
C LEU A 53 -23.06 2.84 -1.29
N ALA A 54 -22.78 3.34 -2.49
CA ALA A 54 -23.81 3.52 -3.51
C ALA A 54 -24.33 2.18 -4.04
N PHE A 55 -23.42 1.22 -4.22
CA PHE A 55 -23.67 -0.16 -4.63
C PHE A 55 -22.42 -1.02 -4.41
N VAL A 56 -22.58 -2.33 -4.56
CA VAL A 56 -21.54 -3.34 -4.53
C VAL A 56 -21.49 -4.07 -5.87
N ILE A 57 -20.29 -4.40 -6.35
CA ILE A 57 -20.08 -5.25 -7.53
C ILE A 57 -19.27 -6.47 -7.10
N ASN A 58 -19.77 -7.67 -7.45
CA ASN A 58 -18.98 -8.90 -7.37
C ASN A 58 -18.41 -9.25 -8.75
N VAL A 59 -17.09 -9.28 -8.86
CA VAL A 59 -16.34 -9.44 -10.12
C VAL A 59 -16.03 -10.92 -10.39
N GLY A 60 -17.06 -11.78 -10.32
CA GLY A 60 -16.99 -13.19 -10.71
C GLY A 60 -16.46 -14.16 -9.64
N ASP A 61 -16.61 -15.44 -9.98
CA ASP A 61 -16.37 -16.60 -9.12
C ASP A 61 -17.18 -16.52 -7.83
N LEU A 62 -18.50 -16.39 -8.02
CA LEU A 62 -19.47 -16.28 -6.94
C LEU A 62 -19.50 -17.57 -6.12
N ILE A 63 -19.50 -18.71 -6.81
CA ILE A 63 -19.76 -20.03 -6.24
C ILE A 63 -18.73 -21.07 -6.69
N HIS A 64 -18.52 -22.08 -5.85
CA HIS A 64 -17.77 -23.29 -6.15
C HIS A 64 -18.57 -24.46 -5.56
N PRO A 65 -19.36 -25.15 -6.39
CA PRO A 65 -18.86 -25.87 -7.57
C PRO A 65 -19.26 -25.27 -8.92
N VAL A 66 -18.53 -25.70 -9.96
CA VAL A 66 -18.68 -25.30 -11.37
C VAL A 66 -19.99 -25.81 -12.02
N PRO A 67 -20.49 -25.18 -13.10
CA PRO A 67 -21.75 -25.56 -13.75
C PRO A 67 -21.77 -26.98 -14.35
N ALA A 68 -20.60 -27.61 -14.56
CA ALA A 68 -20.49 -29.02 -14.94
C ALA A 68 -20.99 -30.00 -13.86
N VAL A 69 -21.21 -29.53 -12.63
CA VAL A 69 -21.82 -30.31 -11.53
C VAL A 69 -23.14 -29.66 -11.11
N PRO A 70 -24.18 -29.71 -11.97
CA PRO A 70 -25.33 -28.79 -11.92
C PRO A 70 -26.13 -28.86 -10.61
N VAL A 71 -26.24 -30.04 -9.98
CA VAL A 71 -26.98 -30.18 -8.72
C VAL A 71 -26.32 -29.40 -7.59
N LEU A 72 -25.00 -29.53 -7.43
CA LEU A 72 -24.27 -28.82 -6.39
C LEU A 72 -24.17 -27.32 -6.74
N TYR A 73 -24.06 -26.99 -8.03
CA TYR A 73 -24.07 -25.60 -8.52
C TYR A 73 -25.36 -24.89 -8.12
N GLU A 74 -26.53 -25.50 -8.34
CA GLU A 74 -27.82 -24.93 -7.95
C GLU A 74 -27.95 -24.74 -6.42
N GLN A 75 -27.37 -25.66 -5.63
CA GLN A 75 -27.33 -25.54 -4.17
C GLN A 75 -26.45 -24.37 -3.72
N ALA A 76 -25.25 -24.23 -4.30
CA ALA A 76 -24.35 -23.12 -4.02
C ALA A 76 -24.94 -21.77 -4.46
N ALA A 77 -25.61 -21.71 -5.61
CA ALA A 77 -26.36 -20.53 -6.05
C ALA A 77 -27.46 -20.15 -5.03
N ALA A 78 -28.18 -21.13 -4.48
CA ALA A 78 -29.16 -20.87 -3.43
C ALA A 78 -28.51 -20.36 -2.12
N ARG A 79 -27.31 -20.85 -1.76
CA ARG A 79 -26.52 -20.32 -0.62
C ARG A 79 -26.07 -18.88 -0.87
N PHE A 80 -25.60 -18.57 -2.08
CA PHE A 80 -25.24 -17.21 -2.47
C PHE A 80 -26.42 -16.26 -2.30
N HIS A 81 -27.58 -16.60 -2.88
CA HIS A 81 -28.81 -15.83 -2.74
C HIS A 81 -29.28 -15.68 -1.28
N GLU A 82 -29.00 -16.66 -0.41
CA GLU A 82 -29.28 -16.52 1.02
C GLU A 82 -28.39 -15.46 1.67
N GLN A 83 -27.07 -15.52 1.47
CA GLN A 83 -26.15 -14.61 2.13
C GLN A 83 -26.28 -13.17 1.66
N VAL A 84 -26.51 -12.94 0.36
CA VAL A 84 -26.64 -11.57 -0.17
C VAL A 84 -27.96 -10.90 0.20
N ARG A 85 -28.94 -11.61 0.77
CA ARG A 85 -30.16 -10.98 1.34
C ARG A 85 -29.85 -10.05 2.50
N ASP A 86 -28.78 -10.33 3.23
CA ASP A 86 -28.34 -9.50 4.36
C ASP A 86 -27.58 -8.25 3.89
N LEU A 87 -27.16 -8.19 2.62
CA LEU A 87 -26.50 -7.02 2.05
C LEU A 87 -27.51 -5.88 1.87
N ARG A 88 -27.18 -4.71 2.43
CA ARG A 88 -28.05 -3.51 2.45
C ARG A 88 -27.88 -2.62 1.23
N HIS A 89 -26.99 -2.99 0.33
CA HIS A 89 -26.57 -2.21 -0.83
C HIS A 89 -27.00 -2.90 -2.13
N PRO A 90 -27.33 -2.15 -3.20
CA PRO A 90 -27.56 -2.76 -4.52
C PRO A 90 -26.36 -3.60 -4.95
N LEU A 91 -26.60 -4.80 -5.49
CA LEU A 91 -25.55 -5.73 -5.90
C LEU A 91 -25.60 -5.97 -7.41
N TYR A 92 -24.47 -5.81 -8.08
CA TYR A 92 -24.28 -6.21 -9.47
C TYR A 92 -23.27 -7.36 -9.57
N LEU A 93 -23.51 -8.26 -10.51
CA LEU A 93 -22.76 -9.51 -10.65
C LEU A 93 -22.08 -9.56 -12.02
N THR A 94 -20.80 -9.90 -12.02
CA THR A 94 -20.01 -10.31 -13.17
C THR A 94 -19.85 -11.83 -13.10
N PRO A 95 -19.98 -12.59 -14.19
CA PRO A 95 -19.67 -14.02 -14.17
C PRO A 95 -18.15 -14.26 -14.09
N GLY A 96 -17.74 -15.30 -13.35
CA GLY A 96 -16.41 -15.89 -13.40
C GLY A 96 -16.41 -17.29 -14.04
N ASN A 97 -15.23 -17.89 -14.19
CA ASN A 97 -15.10 -19.22 -14.80
C ASN A 97 -15.78 -20.31 -13.97
N HIS A 98 -15.85 -20.15 -12.65
CA HIS A 98 -16.58 -21.07 -11.79
C HIS A 98 -18.10 -20.93 -11.92
N ASP A 99 -18.60 -19.81 -12.44
CA ASP A 99 -20.03 -19.56 -12.55
C ASP A 99 -20.61 -19.95 -13.92
N ILE A 100 -19.91 -19.60 -15.00
CA ILE A 100 -20.44 -19.74 -16.37
C ILE A 100 -19.66 -20.71 -17.27
N GLY A 101 -18.64 -21.36 -16.71
CA GLY A 101 -17.68 -22.17 -17.45
C GLY A 101 -16.47 -21.33 -17.87
N ASP A 102 -15.37 -22.03 -18.13
CA ASP A 102 -14.08 -21.40 -18.33
C ASP A 102 -13.92 -20.74 -19.71
N LYS A 103 -12.92 -19.87 -19.87
CA LYS A 103 -12.54 -19.35 -21.18
C LYS A 103 -12.16 -20.51 -22.11
N PRO A 104 -12.28 -20.34 -23.44
CA PRO A 104 -11.81 -21.35 -24.39
C PRO A 104 -10.33 -21.63 -24.18
N ASN A 105 -10.03 -22.88 -23.78
CA ASN A 105 -8.68 -23.35 -23.51
C ASN A 105 -8.68 -24.87 -23.74
N ASP A 106 -7.87 -25.35 -24.70
CA ASP A 106 -7.83 -26.76 -25.10
C ASP A 106 -6.85 -27.61 -24.30
N TRP A 107 -6.02 -26.98 -23.47
CA TRP A 107 -5.01 -27.64 -22.63
C TRP A 107 -5.38 -27.68 -21.13
N ALA A 108 -6.25 -26.78 -20.66
CA ALA A 108 -6.74 -26.80 -19.28
C ALA A 108 -7.86 -27.86 -19.09
N PRO A 109 -7.87 -28.60 -17.97
CA PRO A 109 -8.90 -29.61 -17.69
C PRO A 109 -10.25 -29.01 -17.21
N ALA A 110 -10.48 -27.71 -17.42
CA ALA A 110 -11.67 -27.00 -16.99
C ALA A 110 -12.78 -27.09 -18.05
N ALA A 111 -14.04 -27.16 -17.62
CA ALA A 111 -15.18 -27.18 -18.53
C ALA A 111 -15.38 -25.78 -19.14
N GLY A 112 -15.07 -25.64 -20.42
CA GLY A 112 -15.25 -24.39 -21.14
C GLY A 112 -16.71 -23.92 -21.21
N ILE A 113 -16.89 -22.62 -21.38
CA ILE A 113 -18.18 -21.97 -21.57
C ILE A 113 -18.95 -22.59 -22.74
N CYS A 114 -20.26 -22.78 -22.56
CA CYS A 114 -21.16 -23.25 -23.61
C CYS A 114 -22.57 -22.67 -23.43
N ASP A 115 -23.44 -22.81 -24.44
CA ASP A 115 -24.81 -22.29 -24.41
C ASP A 115 -25.61 -22.78 -23.19
N ALA A 116 -25.40 -24.02 -22.76
CA ALA A 116 -26.07 -24.59 -21.58
C ALA A 116 -25.66 -23.90 -20.28
N PHE A 117 -24.36 -23.58 -20.12
CA PHE A 117 -23.85 -22.87 -18.94
C PHE A 117 -24.27 -21.40 -18.96
N VAL A 118 -24.27 -20.76 -20.13
CA VAL A 118 -24.83 -19.40 -20.30
C VAL A 118 -26.32 -19.37 -19.91
N ALA A 119 -27.10 -20.38 -20.29
CA ALA A 119 -28.49 -20.49 -19.90
C ALA A 119 -28.66 -20.73 -18.39
N LEU A 120 -27.79 -21.55 -17.79
CA LEU A 120 -27.80 -21.82 -16.35
C LEU A 120 -27.46 -20.57 -15.53
N TRP A 121 -26.43 -19.80 -15.92
CA TRP A 121 -26.15 -18.48 -15.34
C TRP A 121 -27.37 -17.58 -15.43
N LYS A 122 -27.97 -17.47 -16.63
CA LYS A 122 -29.15 -16.61 -16.84
C LYS A 122 -30.32 -16.97 -15.95
N LYS A 123 -30.53 -18.27 -15.72
CA LYS A 123 -31.56 -18.77 -14.80
C LYS A 123 -31.30 -18.36 -13.34
N GLN A 124 -30.04 -18.40 -12.88
CA GLN A 124 -29.70 -18.17 -11.47
C GLN A 124 -29.41 -16.71 -11.13
N PHE A 125 -28.73 -15.98 -12.02
CA PHE A 125 -28.12 -14.68 -11.72
C PHE A 125 -28.50 -13.56 -12.71
N GLY A 126 -29.19 -13.90 -13.82
CA GLY A 126 -29.67 -12.92 -14.79
C GLY A 126 -28.70 -12.63 -15.95
N ALA A 127 -28.57 -11.38 -16.37
CA ALA A 127 -27.71 -11.04 -17.51
C ALA A 127 -26.23 -11.38 -17.21
N HIS A 128 -25.47 -11.86 -18.21
CA HIS A 128 -24.02 -12.11 -18.06
C HIS A 128 -23.15 -10.94 -18.50
N TYR A 129 -23.73 -9.96 -19.18
CA TYR A 129 -23.16 -8.64 -19.43
C TYR A 129 -24.29 -7.63 -19.31
N GLN A 130 -23.96 -6.43 -18.85
CA GLN A 130 -24.92 -5.33 -18.68
C GLN A 130 -24.18 -4.02 -18.44
N SER A 131 -24.87 -2.90 -18.60
CA SER A 131 -24.37 -1.60 -18.18
C SER A 131 -25.45 -0.81 -17.45
N PHE A 132 -25.03 0.14 -16.63
CA PHE A 132 -25.91 1.03 -15.88
C PHE A 132 -25.23 2.38 -15.63
N ASN A 133 -26.03 3.40 -15.33
CA ASN A 133 -25.53 4.74 -15.04
C ASN A 133 -25.76 5.08 -13.57
N HIS A 134 -24.77 5.74 -12.96
CA HIS A 134 -24.90 6.28 -11.61
C HIS A 134 -24.14 7.61 -11.52
N ALA A 135 -24.79 8.65 -10.98
CA ALA A 135 -24.21 9.97 -10.78
C ALA A 135 -23.51 10.61 -12.01
N GLY A 136 -23.97 10.29 -13.23
CA GLY A 136 -23.39 10.78 -14.49
C GLY A 136 -22.17 9.99 -14.99
N MET A 137 -21.83 8.88 -14.34
CA MET A 137 -20.83 7.91 -14.81
C MET A 137 -21.52 6.66 -15.37
N HIS A 138 -20.79 5.96 -16.24
CA HIS A 138 -21.23 4.75 -16.89
C HIS A 138 -20.45 3.54 -16.38
N PHE A 139 -21.15 2.48 -15.99
CA PHE A 139 -20.58 1.26 -15.44
C PHE A 139 -20.93 0.09 -16.34
N VAL A 140 -19.94 -0.68 -16.77
CA VAL A 140 -20.10 -1.78 -17.74
C VAL A 140 -19.52 -3.08 -17.20
N ILE A 141 -20.33 -4.15 -17.25
CA ILE A 141 -19.97 -5.51 -16.86
C ILE A 141 -19.81 -6.35 -18.12
N VAL A 142 -18.65 -6.97 -18.25
CA VAL A 142 -18.25 -7.77 -19.42
C VAL A 142 -18.07 -9.22 -18.99
N ASN A 143 -18.74 -10.16 -19.67
CA ASN A 143 -18.43 -11.59 -19.52
C ASN A 143 -17.12 -11.87 -20.27
N ALA A 144 -16.02 -12.03 -19.54
CA ALA A 144 -14.72 -12.30 -20.14
C ALA A 144 -14.59 -13.74 -20.65
N GLN A 145 -15.28 -14.70 -20.03
CA GLN A 145 -15.20 -16.12 -20.37
C GLN A 145 -15.70 -16.42 -21.78
N ILE A 146 -16.56 -15.57 -22.34
CA ILE A 146 -17.15 -15.78 -23.67
C ILE A 146 -16.26 -15.29 -24.82
N ILE A 147 -15.21 -14.52 -24.51
CA ILE A 147 -14.29 -13.98 -25.51
C ILE A 147 -13.50 -15.15 -26.12
N ASN A 148 -13.36 -15.15 -27.45
CA ASN A 148 -12.78 -16.18 -28.30
C ASN A 148 -13.57 -17.52 -28.33
N SER A 149 -14.80 -17.58 -27.82
CA SER A 149 -15.56 -18.84 -27.72
C SER A 149 -16.19 -19.34 -29.02
N GLY A 150 -16.38 -18.45 -30.00
CA GLY A 150 -17.11 -18.71 -31.23
C GLY A 150 -18.63 -18.86 -31.03
N LEU A 151 -19.15 -18.65 -29.81
CA LEU A 151 -20.59 -18.74 -29.54
C LEU A 151 -21.34 -17.56 -30.15
N ALA A 152 -22.59 -17.78 -30.57
CA ALA A 152 -23.43 -16.69 -31.08
C ALA A 152 -23.70 -15.58 -30.03
N SER A 153 -23.59 -15.92 -28.74
CA SER A 153 -23.65 -14.97 -27.62
C SER A 153 -22.41 -14.10 -27.48
N GLU A 154 -21.23 -14.57 -27.92
CA GLU A 154 -20.00 -13.76 -27.97
C GLU A 154 -20.19 -12.58 -28.92
N GLU A 155 -20.59 -12.86 -30.17
CA GLU A 155 -20.78 -11.82 -31.18
C GLU A 155 -21.84 -10.79 -30.75
N LYS A 156 -22.90 -11.25 -30.07
CA LYS A 156 -23.92 -10.35 -29.48
C LYS A 156 -23.32 -9.44 -28.41
N GLN A 157 -22.48 -9.97 -27.51
CA GLN A 157 -21.80 -9.15 -26.51
C GLN A 157 -20.82 -8.19 -27.16
N ARG A 158 -20.02 -8.65 -28.13
CA ARG A 158 -19.01 -7.84 -28.84
C ARG A 158 -19.65 -6.61 -29.47
N LEU A 159 -20.69 -6.81 -30.28
CA LEU A 159 -21.43 -5.72 -30.93
C LEU A 159 -22.12 -4.80 -29.93
N TRP A 160 -22.69 -5.36 -28.86
CA TRP A 160 -23.32 -4.57 -27.81
C TRP A 160 -22.30 -3.69 -27.08
N LEU A 161 -21.15 -4.25 -26.68
CA LEU A 161 -20.11 -3.52 -25.94
C LEU A 161 -19.53 -2.38 -26.78
N GLU A 162 -19.21 -2.65 -28.05
CA GLU A 162 -18.73 -1.62 -28.98
C GLU A 162 -19.73 -0.46 -29.11
N ALA A 163 -21.03 -0.77 -29.22
CA ALA A 163 -22.07 0.24 -29.33
C ALA A 163 -22.29 1.01 -28.01
N ASP A 164 -22.28 0.32 -26.87
CA ASP A 164 -22.50 0.89 -25.53
C ASP A 164 -21.36 1.84 -25.14
N LEU A 165 -20.11 1.42 -25.33
CA LEU A 165 -18.94 2.27 -25.10
C LEU A 165 -18.90 3.47 -26.04
N ALA A 166 -19.20 3.28 -27.33
CA ALA A 166 -19.25 4.38 -28.29
C ALA A 166 -20.35 5.41 -27.95
N ALA A 167 -21.51 4.94 -27.50
CA ALA A 167 -22.63 5.81 -27.09
C ALA A 167 -22.33 6.61 -25.81
N ASN A 168 -21.45 6.09 -24.95
CA ASN A 168 -21.03 6.73 -23.70
C ASN A 168 -19.66 7.41 -23.80
N ARG A 169 -19.09 7.51 -25.00
CA ARG A 169 -17.81 8.18 -25.23
C ARG A 169 -17.87 9.63 -24.72
N GLY A 170 -16.93 9.99 -23.86
CA GLY A 170 -16.88 11.30 -23.19
C GLY A 170 -17.52 11.33 -21.80
N ASN A 171 -18.30 10.31 -21.43
CA ASN A 171 -18.61 10.04 -20.03
C ASN A 171 -17.40 9.39 -19.35
N ARG A 172 -17.39 9.38 -18.01
CA ARG A 172 -16.44 8.58 -17.24
C ARG A 172 -16.94 7.15 -17.15
N ILE A 173 -16.15 6.20 -17.64
CA ILE A 173 -16.54 4.79 -17.79
C ILE A 173 -15.72 3.91 -16.84
N PHE A 174 -16.40 3.03 -16.11
CA PHE A 174 -15.79 2.00 -15.26
C PHE A 174 -16.19 0.62 -15.77
N ALA A 175 -15.20 -0.24 -16.05
CA ALA A 175 -15.40 -1.59 -16.55
C ALA A 175 -15.14 -2.65 -15.47
N PHE A 176 -15.86 -3.77 -15.55
CA PHE A 176 -15.72 -4.91 -14.66
C PHE A 176 -15.69 -6.19 -15.48
N CYS A 177 -14.66 -7.00 -15.31
CA CYS A 177 -14.52 -8.28 -15.99
C CYS A 177 -13.78 -9.26 -15.08
N HIS A 178 -14.00 -10.56 -15.21
CA HIS A 178 -13.37 -11.51 -14.30
C HIS A 178 -11.93 -11.86 -14.70
N TYR A 179 -11.68 -12.18 -15.98
CA TYR A 179 -10.32 -12.43 -16.49
C TYR A 179 -9.60 -11.13 -16.85
N PRO A 180 -8.32 -10.95 -16.47
CA PRO A 180 -7.51 -9.83 -16.93
C PRO A 180 -7.19 -9.94 -18.43
N PRO A 181 -7.15 -8.80 -19.16
CA PRO A 181 -6.50 -8.76 -20.46
C PRO A 181 -5.03 -9.19 -20.36
N TYR A 182 -4.33 -8.73 -19.32
CA TYR A 182 -2.97 -9.10 -18.95
C TYR A 182 -2.71 -8.75 -17.48
N PHE A 183 -1.69 -9.35 -16.86
CA PHE A 183 -1.27 -9.00 -15.49
C PHE A 183 0.20 -8.59 -15.36
N SER A 184 1.07 -8.97 -16.30
CA SER A 184 2.47 -8.55 -16.36
C SER A 184 2.68 -7.49 -17.44
N ARG A 185 2.44 -7.83 -18.72
CA ARG A 185 2.66 -6.93 -19.87
C ARG A 185 1.52 -7.07 -20.91
N PRO A 186 1.14 -6.00 -21.63
CA PRO A 186 0.09 -6.09 -22.65
C PRO A 186 0.37 -7.12 -23.77
N ASP A 187 1.65 -7.37 -24.05
CA ASP A 187 2.19 -8.30 -25.03
C ASP A 187 2.67 -9.64 -24.42
N GLU A 188 2.22 -10.00 -23.21
CA GLU A 188 2.57 -11.28 -22.58
C GLU A 188 2.01 -12.49 -23.33
N GLU A 189 2.52 -13.69 -23.09
CA GLU A 189 1.94 -14.89 -23.73
C GLU A 189 0.57 -15.25 -23.11
N GLU A 190 -0.26 -15.97 -23.86
CA GLU A 190 -1.49 -16.51 -23.27
C GLU A 190 -1.13 -17.58 -22.24
N ASN A 191 -1.72 -17.47 -21.06
CA ASN A 191 -1.68 -18.49 -20.02
C ASN A 191 -3.10 -18.70 -19.47
N TYR A 192 -3.24 -19.44 -18.37
CA TYR A 192 -4.56 -19.72 -17.82
C TYR A 192 -5.22 -18.45 -17.32
N ASP A 193 -4.43 -17.54 -16.75
CA ASP A 193 -4.89 -16.40 -15.97
C ASP A 193 -5.23 -15.17 -16.82
N ASN A 194 -4.96 -15.15 -18.12
CA ASN A 194 -5.23 -13.99 -18.98
C ASN A 194 -6.09 -14.32 -20.21
N ILE A 195 -6.66 -13.27 -20.81
CA ILE A 195 -7.40 -13.37 -22.07
C ILE A 195 -6.40 -13.60 -23.21
N GLY A 196 -6.68 -14.57 -24.10
CA GLY A 196 -5.88 -14.86 -25.29
C GLY A 196 -6.19 -13.96 -26.49
N GLU A 197 -5.31 -13.99 -27.49
CA GLU A 197 -5.54 -13.30 -28.77
C GLU A 197 -6.55 -14.05 -29.67
N PRO A 198 -7.34 -13.35 -30.52
CA PRO A 198 -7.34 -11.90 -30.78
C PRO A 198 -8.16 -11.07 -29.78
N GLY A 199 -8.87 -11.73 -28.86
CA GLY A 199 -9.78 -11.09 -27.91
C GLY A 199 -9.11 -10.09 -26.96
N ARG A 200 -7.85 -10.34 -26.59
CA ARG A 200 -7.07 -9.41 -25.75
C ARG A 200 -6.86 -8.07 -26.44
N SER A 201 -6.27 -8.07 -27.63
CA SER A 201 -6.02 -6.83 -28.39
C SER A 201 -7.33 -6.09 -28.66
N TRP A 202 -8.39 -6.80 -29.04
CA TRP A 202 -9.72 -6.20 -29.22
C TRP A 202 -10.22 -5.48 -27.96
N LEU A 203 -10.14 -6.12 -26.79
CA LEU A 203 -10.63 -5.53 -25.54
C LEU A 203 -9.78 -4.30 -25.15
N LEU A 204 -8.46 -4.39 -25.24
CA LEU A 204 -7.56 -3.27 -24.96
C LEU A 204 -7.83 -2.07 -25.88
N ASP A 205 -8.07 -2.32 -27.17
CA ASP A 205 -8.46 -1.29 -28.13
C ASP A 205 -9.78 -0.61 -27.73
N GLN A 206 -10.76 -1.36 -27.21
CA GLN A 206 -12.01 -0.78 -26.71
C GLN A 206 -11.81 0.12 -25.49
N LEU A 207 -10.90 -0.25 -24.58
CA LEU A 207 -10.59 0.56 -23.40
C LEU A 207 -9.95 1.89 -23.80
N GLU A 208 -8.95 1.84 -24.68
CA GLU A 208 -8.22 3.02 -25.16
C GLU A 208 -9.11 3.93 -26.01
N ALA A 209 -9.80 3.38 -27.03
CA ALA A 209 -10.58 4.16 -27.99
C ALA A 209 -11.76 4.91 -27.36
N ASN A 210 -12.25 4.46 -26.21
CA ASN A 210 -13.39 5.05 -25.51
C ASN A 210 -12.99 5.76 -24.21
N GLY A 211 -11.69 5.80 -23.86
CA GLY A 211 -11.19 6.50 -22.68
C GLY A 211 -11.74 5.92 -21.38
N VAL A 212 -11.81 4.60 -21.26
CA VAL A 212 -12.25 3.94 -20.02
C VAL A 212 -11.33 4.36 -18.88
N GLU A 213 -11.90 4.78 -17.76
CA GLU A 213 -11.15 5.33 -16.65
C GLU A 213 -10.47 4.24 -15.83
N ALA A 214 -11.22 3.20 -15.47
CA ALA A 214 -10.68 2.04 -14.77
C ALA A 214 -11.41 0.76 -15.13
N MET A 215 -10.68 -0.35 -15.02
CA MET A 215 -11.19 -1.72 -15.09
C MET A 215 -10.84 -2.47 -13.81
N PHE A 216 -11.84 -3.13 -13.22
CA PHE A 216 -11.68 -3.98 -12.03
C PHE A 216 -11.81 -5.45 -12.40
N ILE A 217 -10.87 -6.26 -11.90
CA ILE A 217 -10.61 -7.61 -12.37
C ILE A 217 -10.50 -8.59 -11.20
N GLY A 218 -11.09 -9.78 -11.34
CA GLY A 218 -11.02 -10.89 -10.38
C GLY A 218 -9.97 -11.95 -10.75
N HIS A 219 -10.31 -13.22 -10.53
CA HIS A 219 -9.66 -14.43 -11.07
C HIS A 219 -8.29 -14.79 -10.50
N VAL A 220 -7.42 -13.80 -10.32
CA VAL A 220 -6.01 -14.03 -9.98
C VAL A 220 -5.76 -14.09 -8.46
N HIS A 221 -6.78 -13.77 -7.65
CA HIS A 221 -6.79 -13.87 -6.18
C HIS A 221 -5.67 -13.08 -5.46
N ASN A 222 -5.01 -12.15 -6.14
CA ASN A 222 -3.89 -11.37 -5.64
C ASN A 222 -4.01 -9.94 -6.15
N PHE A 223 -3.39 -9.01 -5.42
CA PHE A 223 -3.40 -7.61 -5.80
C PHE A 223 -2.38 -7.31 -6.91
N TRP A 224 -2.84 -6.71 -8.00
CA TRP A 224 -1.99 -6.02 -8.96
C TRP A 224 -2.62 -4.72 -9.42
N TYR A 225 -1.75 -3.80 -9.81
CA TYR A 225 -2.15 -2.56 -10.45
C TYR A 225 -1.33 -2.34 -11.71
N ASN A 226 -1.98 -2.19 -12.86
CA ASN A 226 -1.36 -1.82 -14.13
C ASN A 226 -2.06 -0.58 -14.71
N ARG A 227 -1.44 0.00 -15.73
CA ARG A 227 -2.07 1.07 -16.50
C ARG A 227 -1.87 0.79 -17.98
N TYR A 228 -2.95 0.87 -18.75
CA TYR A 228 -2.95 0.75 -20.20
C TYR A 228 -3.49 2.05 -20.79
N ALA A 229 -2.68 2.78 -21.55
CA ALA A 229 -3.01 4.13 -22.03
C ALA A 229 -3.53 5.03 -20.86
N SER A 230 -4.82 5.39 -20.90
CA SER A 230 -5.46 6.18 -19.84
C SER A 230 -6.20 5.37 -18.78
N THR A 231 -6.32 4.05 -18.94
CA THR A 231 -7.13 3.17 -18.09
C THR A 231 -6.30 2.55 -16.97
N ASP A 232 -6.77 2.71 -15.73
CA ASP A 232 -6.23 2.01 -14.57
C ASP A 232 -6.80 0.58 -14.50
N LEU A 233 -5.92 -0.43 -14.43
CA LEU A 233 -6.30 -1.84 -14.35
C LEU A 233 -6.01 -2.35 -12.94
N TYR A 234 -7.06 -2.71 -12.21
CA TYR A 234 -6.94 -3.22 -10.85
C TYR A 234 -7.35 -4.68 -10.77
N MET A 235 -6.44 -5.55 -10.35
CA MET A 235 -6.73 -6.93 -10.01
C MET A 235 -6.93 -7.04 -8.50
N LEU A 236 -8.06 -7.60 -8.11
CA LEU A 236 -8.51 -7.66 -6.73
C LEU A 236 -7.94 -8.88 -6.01
N PRO A 237 -7.63 -8.74 -4.70
CA PRO A 237 -7.49 -9.91 -3.84
C PRO A 237 -8.83 -10.66 -3.74
N SER A 238 -8.75 -11.97 -3.55
CA SER A 238 -9.93 -12.79 -3.25
C SER A 238 -10.39 -12.57 -1.81
N THR A 239 -11.70 -12.68 -1.60
CA THR A 239 -12.27 -12.72 -0.25
C THR A 239 -12.13 -14.08 0.43
N SER A 240 -11.86 -15.15 -0.34
CA SER A 240 -11.99 -16.53 0.11
C SER A 240 -10.68 -17.29 0.23
N PHE A 241 -9.72 -17.17 -0.69
CA PHE A 241 -8.41 -17.83 -0.58
C PHE A 241 -7.42 -17.24 -1.60
N VAL A 242 -6.12 -17.44 -1.42
CA VAL A 242 -5.10 -17.00 -2.38
C VAL A 242 -4.81 -18.11 -3.38
N ARG A 243 -4.55 -17.76 -4.64
CA ARG A 243 -4.06 -18.74 -5.63
C ARG A 243 -2.59 -19.05 -5.33
N GLN A 244 -2.33 -20.30 -4.95
CA GLN A 244 -1.14 -20.70 -4.18
C GLN A 244 0.17 -20.70 -4.98
N ASP A 245 0.11 -20.83 -6.31
CA ASP A 245 1.25 -20.72 -7.24
C ASP A 245 1.94 -19.35 -7.15
N TYR A 246 1.16 -18.29 -6.94
CA TYR A 246 1.69 -16.94 -6.70
C TYR A 246 2.45 -16.80 -5.39
N SER A 247 2.47 -17.81 -4.51
CA SER A 247 3.36 -17.80 -3.34
C SER A 247 4.84 -17.81 -3.72
N GLU A 248 5.18 -18.21 -4.95
CA GLU A 248 6.54 -18.12 -5.51
C GLU A 248 7.04 -16.67 -5.65
N MET A 249 6.16 -15.66 -5.56
CA MET A 249 6.55 -14.25 -5.43
C MET A 249 7.38 -13.95 -4.17
N TYR A 250 7.38 -14.85 -3.18
CA TYR A 250 8.02 -14.63 -1.89
C TYR A 250 9.22 -15.54 -1.68
N ARG A 251 10.32 -14.95 -1.17
CA ARG A 251 11.59 -15.65 -0.93
C ARG A 251 11.66 -16.34 0.43
N VAL A 252 10.51 -16.67 1.01
CA VAL A 252 10.35 -17.37 2.28
C VAL A 252 9.15 -18.30 2.17
N ARG A 253 9.21 -19.42 2.88
CA ARG A 253 8.11 -20.39 2.89
C ARG A 253 6.88 -19.76 3.58
N PRO A 254 5.66 -19.96 3.05
CA PRO A 254 4.44 -19.63 3.79
C PRO A 254 4.36 -20.37 5.12
N GLU A 255 3.56 -19.82 6.05
CA GLU A 255 3.29 -20.44 7.35
C GLU A 255 2.73 -21.87 7.21
N ALA A 256 2.99 -22.70 8.22
CA ALA A 256 2.67 -24.12 8.14
C ALA A 256 1.16 -24.39 8.01
N ASP A 257 0.31 -23.52 8.58
CA ASP A 257 -1.16 -23.57 8.50
C ASP A 257 -1.75 -22.80 7.31
N ALA A 258 -0.90 -22.19 6.47
CA ALA A 258 -1.32 -21.41 5.30
C ALA A 258 -1.61 -22.27 4.07
N GLU A 259 -1.61 -23.61 4.17
CA GLU A 259 -1.87 -24.53 3.05
C GLU A 259 -1.01 -24.19 1.82
N ALA A 260 0.31 -24.11 2.03
CA ALA A 260 1.30 -23.69 1.03
C ALA A 260 1.04 -22.30 0.41
N GLY A 261 0.46 -21.38 1.19
CA GLY A 261 0.16 -20.01 0.81
C GLY A 261 -1.27 -19.80 0.30
N ARG A 262 -2.05 -20.88 0.10
CA ARG A 262 -3.46 -20.78 -0.29
C ARG A 262 -4.34 -20.08 0.76
N ASN A 263 -3.97 -20.18 2.03
CA ASN A 263 -4.65 -19.54 3.16
C ASN A 263 -3.80 -18.42 3.78
N ASP A 264 -3.07 -17.66 2.97
CA ASP A 264 -2.34 -16.47 3.42
C ASP A 264 -3.33 -15.34 3.77
N LYS A 265 -3.83 -15.38 5.02
CA LYS A 265 -4.94 -14.57 5.52
C LYS A 265 -4.77 -13.05 5.30
N PRO A 266 -3.59 -12.44 5.56
CA PRO A 266 -3.40 -11.00 5.30
C PRO A 266 -3.63 -10.59 3.85
N LYS A 267 -3.56 -11.50 2.88
CA LYS A 267 -3.74 -11.21 1.45
C LYS A 267 -5.19 -11.24 1.00
N LEU A 268 -6.11 -11.66 1.86
CA LEU A 268 -7.55 -11.71 1.57
C LEU A 268 -8.19 -10.35 1.81
N GLY A 269 -9.05 -9.93 0.90
CA GLY A 269 -9.57 -8.56 0.94
C GLY A 269 -10.60 -8.23 -0.13
N TYR A 270 -10.92 -6.94 -0.20
CA TYR A 270 -11.75 -6.33 -1.24
C TYR A 270 -11.41 -4.84 -1.40
N PHE A 271 -12.00 -4.17 -2.39
CA PHE A 271 -11.78 -2.75 -2.62
C PHE A 271 -12.96 -1.89 -2.19
N LEU A 272 -12.63 -0.71 -1.67
CA LEU A 272 -13.50 0.45 -1.64
C LEU A 272 -13.02 1.43 -2.70
N VAL A 273 -13.87 1.69 -3.69
CA VAL A 273 -13.57 2.62 -4.79
C VAL A 273 -14.24 3.95 -4.49
N HIS A 274 -13.44 4.96 -4.16
CA HIS A 274 -13.90 6.32 -3.91
C HIS A 274 -13.92 7.10 -5.22
N VAL A 275 -15.11 7.44 -5.70
CA VAL A 275 -15.29 8.21 -6.94
C VAL A 275 -15.38 9.69 -6.58
N TYR A 276 -14.52 10.50 -7.20
CA TYR A 276 -14.47 11.95 -7.02
C TYR A 276 -15.04 12.67 -8.23
N GLU A 277 -15.09 14.01 -8.24
CA GLU A 277 -15.49 14.80 -9.42
C GLU A 277 -14.57 14.53 -10.62
N ALA A 278 -13.26 14.43 -10.37
CA ALA A 278 -12.23 14.22 -11.38
C ALA A 278 -11.32 13.03 -11.02
N GLY A 279 -11.77 11.81 -11.29
CA GLY A 279 -11.01 10.57 -11.05
C GLY A 279 -11.56 9.72 -9.90
N HIS A 280 -10.80 8.71 -9.52
CA HIS A 280 -11.13 7.78 -8.44
C HIS A 280 -9.88 7.42 -7.64
N LEU A 281 -10.10 6.83 -6.47
CA LEU A 281 -9.08 6.20 -5.62
C LEU A 281 -9.57 4.84 -5.16
N VAL A 282 -8.62 3.94 -4.90
CA VAL A 282 -8.91 2.58 -4.44
C VAL A 282 -8.25 2.38 -3.08
N ASP A 283 -9.08 2.11 -2.08
CA ASP A 283 -8.64 1.64 -0.77
C ASP A 283 -8.78 0.12 -0.71
N VAL A 284 -7.73 -0.57 -0.29
CA VAL A 284 -7.76 -2.02 -0.09
C VAL A 284 -8.10 -2.34 1.35
N VAL A 285 -9.14 -3.16 1.53
CA VAL A 285 -9.59 -3.63 2.85
C VAL A 285 -9.16 -5.09 3.00
N ARG A 286 -8.28 -5.35 3.96
CA ARG A 286 -7.87 -6.71 4.33
C ARG A 286 -8.90 -7.32 5.29
N THR A 287 -9.48 -8.46 4.93
CA THR A 287 -10.41 -9.21 5.79
C THR A 287 -9.67 -10.06 6.82
N TYR A 288 -8.37 -10.31 6.60
CA TYR A 288 -7.54 -11.22 7.39
C TYR A 288 -8.14 -12.64 7.49
N GLY A 289 -8.92 -13.04 6.48
CA GLY A 289 -9.60 -14.33 6.44
C GLY A 289 -10.59 -14.56 7.58
N LYS A 290 -11.08 -13.48 8.22
CA LYS A 290 -12.08 -13.53 9.30
C LYS A 290 -13.36 -14.23 8.83
N THR A 291 -13.97 -14.96 9.74
CA THR A 291 -15.17 -15.75 9.51
C THR A 291 -16.27 -15.34 10.47
N VAL A 292 -17.52 -15.54 10.05
CA VAL A 292 -18.70 -15.33 10.87
C VAL A 292 -19.58 -16.57 10.73
N THR A 293 -20.03 -17.13 11.85
CA THR A 293 -20.95 -18.29 11.87
C THR A 293 -22.41 -17.87 11.66
N PRO A 294 -23.30 -18.79 11.22
CA PRO A 294 -24.71 -18.46 11.03
C PRO A 294 -25.35 -18.01 12.35
N GLY A 295 -26.11 -16.92 12.31
CA GLY A 295 -26.81 -16.40 13.50
C GLY A 295 -25.93 -15.73 14.55
N ALA A 296 -24.63 -15.54 14.30
CA ALA A 296 -23.77 -14.74 15.19
C ALA A 296 -24.35 -13.33 15.37
N LEU A 297 -24.17 -12.72 16.54
CA LEU A 297 -24.60 -11.33 16.74
C LEU A 297 -23.80 -10.38 15.84
N GLU A 298 -24.43 -9.28 15.43
CA GLU A 298 -23.73 -8.19 14.76
C GLU A 298 -22.70 -7.58 15.72
N PRO A 299 -21.46 -7.31 15.26
CA PRO A 299 -20.46 -6.68 16.10
C PRO A 299 -20.90 -5.25 16.45
N VAL A 300 -20.48 -4.79 17.63
CA VAL A 300 -20.63 -3.37 17.99
C VAL A 300 -19.76 -2.56 17.03
N LEU A 301 -20.35 -1.55 16.39
CA LEU A 301 -19.60 -0.61 15.56
C LEU A 301 -18.57 0.11 16.44
N VAL A 302 -17.32 0.05 16.03
CA VAL A 302 -16.22 0.76 16.68
C VAL A 302 -15.80 1.88 15.75
N ASP A 303 -15.67 3.09 16.30
CA ASP A 303 -15.14 4.24 15.56
C ASP A 303 -13.70 3.91 15.12
N ARG A 304 -13.44 4.06 13.81
CA ARG A 304 -12.13 3.78 13.21
C ARG A 304 -11.58 4.98 12.46
N ILE A 305 -10.27 5.11 12.51
CA ILE A 305 -9.53 6.06 11.68
C ILE A 305 -9.54 5.55 10.24
N ALA A 306 -10.09 6.36 9.33
CA ALA A 306 -10.00 6.08 7.91
C ALA A 306 -8.54 6.24 7.45
N PRO A 307 -7.98 5.27 6.69
CA PRO A 307 -6.68 5.44 6.06
C PRO A 307 -6.74 6.58 5.02
N VAL A 308 -5.57 7.05 4.59
CA VAL A 308 -5.45 8.07 3.54
C VAL A 308 -4.59 7.53 2.41
N HIS A 309 -5.10 7.60 1.18
CA HIS A 309 -4.32 7.24 -0.01
C HIS A 309 -3.16 8.25 -0.23
N PRO A 310 -1.97 7.85 -0.74
CA PRO A 310 -0.83 8.76 -0.95
C PRO A 310 -1.17 10.02 -1.74
N ARG A 311 -2.01 9.91 -2.78
CA ARG A 311 -2.51 11.06 -3.55
C ARG A 311 -3.23 12.13 -2.73
N ASN A 312 -3.88 11.74 -1.63
CA ASN A 312 -4.65 12.63 -0.76
C ASN A 312 -3.94 12.96 0.56
N ASN A 313 -2.75 12.42 0.80
CA ASN A 313 -2.04 12.68 2.06
C ASN A 313 -1.36 14.06 2.02
N PRO A 314 -1.84 15.06 2.80
CA PRO A 314 -1.23 16.39 2.82
C PRO A 314 0.12 16.43 3.56
N HIS A 315 0.40 15.43 4.41
CA HIS A 315 1.57 15.37 5.28
C HIS A 315 2.58 14.32 4.80
N GLY A 316 3.01 14.42 3.54
CA GLY A 316 3.89 13.44 2.88
C GLY A 316 5.38 13.51 3.21
N GLY A 317 5.78 14.01 4.38
CA GLY A 317 7.20 14.20 4.73
C GLY A 317 7.96 12.90 5.08
N PHE A 318 7.23 11.85 5.42
CA PHE A 318 7.78 10.54 5.82
C PHE A 318 7.71 9.52 4.66
N GLY A 319 8.74 8.69 4.56
CA GLY A 319 8.90 7.71 3.50
C GLY A 319 9.87 6.57 3.85
N PHE A 320 10.18 5.76 2.84
CA PHE A 320 11.09 4.60 2.98
C PHE A 320 12.22 4.61 1.97
N ASP A 321 13.37 4.08 2.38
CA ASP A 321 14.48 3.70 1.49
C ASP A 321 14.19 2.33 0.86
N MET A 322 14.00 2.30 -0.46
CA MET A 322 13.63 1.11 -1.20
C MET A 322 14.89 0.28 -1.51
N ARG A 323 15.49 -0.28 -0.45
CA ARG A 323 16.73 -1.08 -0.54
C ARG A 323 16.52 -2.43 -1.19
N GLN A 324 15.37 -3.06 -0.94
CA GLN A 324 14.96 -4.27 -1.63
C GLN A 324 14.37 -3.91 -3.01
N ASN A 325 14.45 -4.86 -3.95
CA ASN A 325 13.80 -4.70 -5.24
C ASN A 325 12.28 -4.64 -5.03
N TRP A 326 11.71 -3.46 -5.21
CA TRP A 326 10.30 -3.18 -5.01
C TRP A 326 9.45 -3.43 -6.27
N MET A 327 10.12 -3.79 -7.38
CA MET A 327 9.56 -4.15 -8.67
C MET A 327 10.02 -5.55 -9.10
N GLU A 328 10.21 -6.45 -8.14
CA GLU A 328 10.68 -7.80 -8.44
C GLU A 328 9.67 -8.52 -9.35
N VAL A 329 10.16 -8.95 -10.50
CA VAL A 329 9.49 -9.89 -11.40
C VAL A 329 10.10 -11.27 -11.14
N VAL A 330 9.24 -12.23 -10.84
CA VAL A 330 9.62 -13.63 -10.63
C VAL A 330 9.01 -14.50 -11.72
N GLU A 331 9.66 -15.63 -11.97
CA GLU A 331 9.14 -16.68 -12.83
C GLU A 331 8.43 -17.72 -11.96
N ILE A 332 7.14 -17.97 -12.22
CA ILE A 332 6.40 -19.06 -11.59
C ILE A 332 6.60 -20.32 -12.43
N PRO A 333 7.13 -21.42 -11.86
CA PRO A 333 7.32 -22.67 -12.57
C PRO A 333 5.98 -23.42 -12.76
N PRO A 334 5.93 -24.38 -13.70
CA PRO A 334 4.89 -25.41 -13.71
C PRO A 334 4.84 -26.15 -12.37
N THR A 335 3.66 -26.18 -11.74
CA THR A 335 3.47 -26.79 -10.41
C THR A 335 2.54 -28.01 -10.41
N GLY A 336 2.15 -28.52 -11.58
CA GLY A 336 1.13 -29.57 -11.73
C GLY A 336 -0.30 -29.04 -11.73
N GLY A 337 -0.47 -27.72 -11.76
CA GLY A 337 -1.75 -27.02 -11.72
C GLY A 337 -2.32 -26.73 -13.10
N LEU A 338 -2.86 -25.52 -13.27
CA LEU A 338 -3.47 -25.11 -14.53
C LEU A 338 -2.41 -24.75 -15.58
N ASP A 339 -1.32 -24.09 -15.21
CA ASP A 339 -0.22 -23.71 -16.11
C ASP A 339 0.92 -24.75 -16.13
N GLU A 340 0.67 -25.97 -16.65
CA GLU A 340 1.67 -27.06 -16.58
C GLU A 340 2.72 -27.04 -17.71
N PHE A 341 2.45 -26.35 -18.80
CA PHE A 341 3.27 -26.42 -20.01
C PHE A 341 4.22 -25.24 -20.21
N ASP A 342 4.18 -24.24 -19.32
CA ASP A 342 5.02 -23.06 -19.42
C ASP A 342 5.28 -22.37 -18.08
N ARG A 343 6.20 -21.41 -18.09
CA ARG A 343 6.54 -20.53 -16.98
C ARG A 343 5.90 -19.17 -17.17
N LYS A 344 5.30 -18.60 -16.12
CA LYS A 344 4.70 -17.26 -16.18
C LYS A 344 5.52 -16.25 -15.39
N GLU A 345 5.75 -15.09 -15.98
CA GLU A 345 6.40 -13.96 -15.29
C GLU A 345 5.37 -13.11 -14.56
N VAL A 346 5.63 -12.83 -13.29
CA VAL A 346 4.72 -12.06 -12.43
C VAL A 346 5.49 -11.05 -11.62
N ARG A 347 4.92 -9.84 -11.46
CA ARG A 347 5.48 -8.82 -10.58
C ARG A 347 4.90 -8.95 -9.18
N ASN A 348 5.68 -8.70 -8.12
CA ASN A 348 5.13 -8.61 -6.78
C ASN A 348 4.64 -7.18 -6.47
N ASP A 349 3.32 -6.92 -6.54
CA ASP A 349 2.71 -5.60 -6.26
C ASP A 349 2.27 -5.41 -4.80
N TYR A 350 2.48 -6.38 -3.89
CA TYR A 350 2.19 -6.21 -2.45
C TYR A 350 2.97 -5.06 -1.78
N PRO A 351 4.24 -4.78 -2.13
CA PRO A 351 4.95 -3.57 -1.72
C PRO A 351 4.16 -2.30 -2.07
N LEU A 352 3.62 -2.21 -3.28
CA LEU A 352 2.81 -1.07 -3.72
C LEU A 352 1.50 -0.98 -2.93
N MET A 353 0.79 -2.10 -2.79
CA MET A 353 -0.45 -2.18 -2.00
C MET A 353 -0.22 -1.61 -0.59
N ALA A 354 0.87 -2.03 0.05
CA ALA A 354 1.21 -1.58 1.40
C ALA A 354 1.50 -0.07 1.46
N LEU A 355 2.19 0.49 0.46
CA LEU A 355 2.43 1.92 0.38
C LEU A 355 1.13 2.73 0.23
N TRP A 356 0.17 2.22 -0.55
CA TRP A 356 -1.17 2.81 -0.69
C TRP A 356 -1.95 2.74 0.62
N GLU A 357 -2.00 1.57 1.26
CA GLU A 357 -2.68 1.39 2.54
C GLU A 357 -2.11 2.29 3.65
N MET A 358 -0.80 2.55 3.64
CA MET A 358 -0.15 3.42 4.62
C MET A 358 -0.23 4.91 4.30
N GLY A 359 -0.63 5.30 3.09
CA GLY A 359 -0.60 6.70 2.66
C GLY A 359 0.80 7.28 2.46
N VAL A 360 1.79 6.43 2.23
CA VAL A 360 3.19 6.85 2.09
C VAL A 360 3.43 7.39 0.69
N ARG A 361 4.04 8.59 0.62
CA ARG A 361 4.33 9.29 -0.63
C ARG A 361 5.80 9.19 -1.04
N LYS A 362 6.72 9.29 -0.08
CA LYS A 362 8.16 9.44 -0.36
C LYS A 362 8.86 8.09 -0.44
N LEU A 363 9.55 7.86 -1.56
CA LEU A 363 10.32 6.64 -1.82
C LEU A 363 11.72 7.04 -2.26
N ARG A 364 12.74 6.50 -1.59
CA ARG A 364 14.14 6.75 -1.95
C ARG A 364 14.68 5.56 -2.73
N VAL A 365 15.20 5.80 -3.93
CA VAL A 365 15.55 4.77 -4.92
C VAL A 365 16.95 4.96 -5.51
N PRO A 366 17.67 3.87 -5.83
CA PRO A 366 19.02 3.97 -6.39
C PRO A 366 19.00 4.35 -7.87
N LEU A 367 20.10 4.92 -8.37
CA LEU A 367 20.35 5.09 -9.82
C LEU A 367 20.15 3.82 -10.65
N ARG A 368 20.36 2.65 -10.05
CA ARG A 368 20.16 1.36 -10.71
C ARG A 368 18.73 1.21 -11.26
N ASP A 369 17.73 1.77 -10.59
CA ASP A 369 16.33 1.68 -11.02
C ASP A 369 16.11 2.39 -12.36
N LEU A 370 16.89 3.45 -12.65
CA LEU A 370 16.86 4.13 -13.95
C LEU A 370 17.48 3.31 -15.09
N LEU A 371 18.21 2.22 -14.81
CA LEU A 371 18.76 1.37 -15.87
C LEU A 371 17.71 0.43 -16.48
N VAL A 372 16.58 0.21 -15.79
CA VAL A 372 15.51 -0.70 -16.22
C VAL A 372 14.31 0.10 -16.73
N GLU A 373 13.91 -0.12 -17.98
CA GLU A 373 12.85 0.67 -18.63
C GLU A 373 11.49 0.56 -17.94
N ASP A 374 11.08 -0.66 -17.62
CA ASP A 374 9.80 -0.91 -16.95
C ASP A 374 9.72 -0.23 -15.58
N VAL A 375 10.85 -0.14 -14.85
CA VAL A 375 10.91 0.57 -13.57
C VAL A 375 10.73 2.07 -13.78
N ARG A 376 11.33 2.66 -14.83
CA ARG A 376 11.11 4.08 -15.18
C ARG A 376 9.64 4.36 -15.47
N GLU A 377 9.01 3.55 -16.31
CA GLU A 377 7.62 3.74 -16.68
C GLU A 377 6.66 3.51 -15.50
N ARG A 378 7.00 2.55 -14.63
CA ARG A 378 6.26 2.35 -13.38
C ARG A 378 6.35 3.57 -12.48
N MET A 379 7.55 4.11 -12.24
CA MET A 379 7.71 5.29 -11.39
C MET A 379 6.87 6.46 -11.93
N ARG A 380 6.90 6.73 -13.24
CA ARG A 380 6.03 7.75 -13.88
C ARG A 380 4.55 7.48 -13.62
N THR A 381 4.11 6.23 -13.79
CA THR A 381 2.72 5.84 -13.50
C THR A 381 2.36 6.10 -12.03
N LEU A 382 3.27 5.79 -11.10
CA LEU A 382 3.05 5.93 -9.66
C LEU A 382 3.07 7.39 -9.19
N THR A 383 3.76 8.31 -9.88
CA THR A 383 3.67 9.75 -9.57
C THR A 383 2.24 10.29 -9.69
N ARG A 384 1.42 9.71 -10.58
CA ARG A 384 -0.02 10.06 -10.72
C ARG A 384 -0.85 9.65 -9.50
N HIS A 385 -0.37 8.65 -8.75
CA HIS A 385 -0.95 8.19 -7.49
C HIS A 385 -0.38 8.89 -6.26
N GLY A 386 0.40 9.97 -6.47
CA GLY A 386 0.91 10.84 -5.39
C GLY A 386 2.28 10.45 -4.84
N HIS A 387 2.91 9.41 -5.41
CA HIS A 387 4.26 8.99 -5.04
C HIS A 387 5.31 10.00 -5.52
N GLU A 388 6.33 10.20 -4.71
CA GLU A 388 7.46 11.09 -4.92
C GLU A 388 8.76 10.29 -4.76
N PHE A 389 9.60 10.30 -5.78
CA PHE A 389 10.86 9.55 -5.78
C PHE A 389 12.05 10.47 -5.50
N THR A 390 12.91 10.07 -4.56
CA THR A 390 14.22 10.69 -4.34
C THR A 390 15.30 9.76 -4.86
N LEU A 391 16.02 10.22 -5.88
CA LEU A 391 17.14 9.49 -6.45
C LEU A 391 18.34 9.60 -5.52
N PHE A 392 19.12 8.53 -5.37
CA PHE A 392 20.46 8.64 -4.79
C PHE A 392 21.58 8.07 -5.67
N THR A 393 22.71 8.78 -5.65
CA THR A 393 23.95 8.43 -6.35
C THR A 393 25.16 8.56 -5.41
N PHE A 394 26.35 8.24 -5.92
CA PHE A 394 27.60 8.39 -5.21
C PHE A 394 28.68 9.01 -6.10
N GLY A 395 29.32 10.08 -5.62
CA GLY A 395 30.32 10.85 -6.36
C GLY A 395 29.74 11.68 -7.51
N ALA A 396 30.62 12.26 -8.32
CA ALA A 396 30.24 12.91 -9.56
C ALA A 396 29.69 11.86 -10.55
N PRO A 397 28.53 12.08 -11.18
CA PRO A 397 27.97 11.13 -12.14
C PRO A 397 28.83 11.05 -13.41
N SER A 398 28.84 9.90 -14.07
CA SER A 398 29.38 9.80 -15.44
C SER A 398 28.48 10.55 -16.43
N GLU A 399 28.99 10.87 -17.63
CA GLU A 399 28.16 11.48 -18.69
C GLU A 399 26.91 10.65 -19.01
N ARG A 400 27.05 9.32 -19.01
CA ARG A 400 25.94 8.38 -19.21
C ARG A 400 24.90 8.51 -18.10
N ASP A 401 25.35 8.51 -16.85
CA ASP A 401 24.43 8.58 -15.71
C ASP A 401 23.74 9.94 -15.65
N LEU A 402 24.47 11.03 -15.93
CA LEU A 402 23.90 12.36 -16.00
C LEU A 402 22.83 12.48 -17.09
N ALA A 403 23.08 11.93 -18.28
CA ALA A 403 22.09 11.89 -19.36
C ALA A 403 20.84 11.09 -18.97
N LEU A 404 21.00 9.97 -18.24
CA LEU A 404 19.89 9.18 -17.72
C LEU A 404 19.07 9.96 -16.67
N ILE A 405 19.74 10.67 -15.76
CA ILE A 405 19.08 11.51 -14.76
C ILE A 405 18.33 12.65 -15.45
N GLN A 406 18.97 13.37 -16.36
CA GLN A 406 18.36 14.46 -17.15
C GLN A 406 17.10 14.00 -17.89
N GLY A 407 17.17 12.84 -18.54
CA GLY A 407 16.06 12.29 -19.32
C GLY A 407 14.87 11.79 -18.48
N ASN A 408 15.01 11.68 -17.16
CA ASN A 408 13.98 11.16 -16.25
C ASN A 408 13.73 12.05 -15.02
N GLN A 409 14.25 13.27 -15.03
CA GLN A 409 14.14 14.18 -13.87
C GLN A 409 12.68 14.54 -13.53
N ASP A 410 11.76 14.45 -14.49
CA ASP A 410 10.32 14.61 -14.30
C ASP A 410 9.69 13.62 -13.31
N THR A 411 10.38 12.50 -13.07
CA THR A 411 9.93 11.42 -12.19
C THR A 411 10.35 11.64 -10.72
N PHE A 412 11.38 12.46 -10.48
CA PHE A 412 11.98 12.65 -9.16
C PHE A 412 11.56 13.98 -8.52
N SER A 413 11.55 14.01 -7.19
CA SER A 413 11.33 15.23 -6.41
C SER A 413 12.62 15.78 -5.77
N ALA A 414 13.69 14.98 -5.72
CA ALA A 414 14.99 15.36 -5.20
C ALA A 414 16.08 14.39 -5.69
N TRP A 415 17.34 14.85 -5.63
CA TRP A 415 18.52 14.03 -5.91
C TRP A 415 19.54 14.14 -4.77
N GLU A 416 19.86 13.00 -4.14
CA GLU A 416 20.89 12.88 -3.11
C GLU A 416 22.21 12.37 -3.69
N ILE A 417 23.32 13.04 -3.36
CA ILE A 417 24.66 12.68 -3.81
C ILE A 417 25.52 12.34 -2.59
N GLY A 418 25.84 11.06 -2.43
CA GLY A 418 26.83 10.58 -1.47
C GLY A 418 28.24 10.97 -1.89
N MET A 419 29.07 11.42 -0.94
CA MET A 419 30.43 11.85 -1.22
C MET A 419 31.43 11.25 -0.21
N ASN A 420 32.59 10.83 -0.70
CA ASN A 420 33.71 10.52 0.18
C ASN A 420 34.43 11.81 0.55
N TRP A 421 34.43 12.16 1.83
CA TRP A 421 35.05 13.38 2.34
C TRP A 421 36.55 13.47 1.99
N ASP A 422 37.27 12.34 2.02
CA ASP A 422 38.70 12.28 1.71
C ASP A 422 39.02 12.50 0.21
N LYS A 423 37.99 12.50 -0.64
CA LYS A 423 38.10 12.70 -2.09
C LYS A 423 37.37 13.95 -2.58
N LEU A 424 36.90 14.79 -1.65
CA LEU A 424 36.02 15.92 -1.94
C LEU A 424 36.58 16.82 -3.05
N ASP A 425 37.83 17.27 -2.95
CA ASP A 425 38.43 18.19 -3.91
C ASP A 425 38.54 17.63 -5.33
N THR A 426 38.52 16.31 -5.49
CA THR A 426 38.55 15.66 -6.82
C THR A 426 37.16 15.54 -7.45
N ILE A 427 36.10 15.45 -6.64
CA ILE A 427 34.74 15.16 -7.12
C ILE A 427 33.81 16.38 -7.11
N ILE A 428 34.10 17.38 -6.29
CA ILE A 428 33.18 18.51 -6.02
C ILE A 428 32.86 19.34 -7.26
N GLY A 429 33.84 19.57 -8.14
CA GLY A 429 33.63 20.27 -9.40
C GLY A 429 32.64 19.56 -10.31
N GLY A 430 32.81 18.24 -10.49
CA GLY A 430 31.89 17.43 -11.29
C GLY A 430 30.49 17.31 -10.68
N ILE A 431 30.38 17.27 -9.35
CA ILE A 431 29.09 17.32 -8.65
C ILE A 431 28.38 18.65 -8.94
N GLY A 432 29.07 19.78 -8.77
CA GLY A 432 28.50 21.10 -8.98
C GLY A 432 28.13 21.38 -10.43
N GLU A 433 28.92 20.89 -11.39
CA GLU A 433 28.59 20.97 -12.83
C GLU A 433 27.35 20.14 -13.16
N ALA A 434 27.26 18.90 -12.67
CA ALA A 434 26.12 18.04 -12.91
C ALA A 434 24.84 18.61 -12.28
N ALA A 435 24.91 19.06 -11.03
CA ALA A 435 23.77 19.62 -10.30
C ALA A 435 23.15 20.83 -11.00
N ARG A 436 23.95 21.74 -11.58
CA ARG A 436 23.45 22.91 -12.33
C ARG A 436 22.75 22.57 -13.64
N GLN A 437 22.90 21.34 -14.14
CA GLN A 437 22.24 20.87 -15.36
C GLN A 437 20.91 20.14 -15.09
N ILE A 438 20.51 20.01 -13.82
CA ILE A 438 19.29 19.31 -13.40
C ILE A 438 18.35 20.32 -12.75
N ASP A 439 17.05 20.22 -13.04
CA ASP A 439 15.99 21.00 -12.40
C ASP A 439 15.37 20.22 -11.22
N LEU A 440 16.23 19.79 -10.29
CA LEU A 440 15.84 19.06 -9.07
C LEU A 440 16.59 19.62 -7.87
N PRO A 441 15.94 19.67 -6.70
CA PRO A 441 16.65 19.94 -5.45
C PRO A 441 17.77 18.92 -5.21
N VAL A 442 19.00 19.40 -5.04
CA VAL A 442 20.18 18.56 -4.82
C VAL A 442 20.60 18.55 -3.36
N TYR A 443 20.74 17.35 -2.79
CA TYR A 443 21.13 17.12 -1.42
C TYR A 443 22.49 16.44 -1.35
N LEU A 444 23.34 16.94 -0.46
CA LEU A 444 24.67 16.39 -0.25
C LEU A 444 24.71 15.47 0.97
N SER A 445 25.31 14.28 0.82
CA SER A 445 25.47 13.28 1.88
C SER A 445 26.95 12.93 2.09
N ARG A 446 27.43 12.98 3.33
CA ARG A 446 28.82 12.66 3.68
C ARG A 446 28.99 11.19 4.07
N LEU A 447 29.94 10.49 3.49
CA LEU A 447 30.41 9.21 4.03
C LEU A 447 31.17 9.42 5.35
N ARG A 448 30.89 8.56 6.33
CA ARG A 448 31.58 8.57 7.62
C ARG A 448 32.92 7.82 7.54
N SER A 449 33.94 8.38 8.18
CA SER A 449 35.28 7.81 8.24
C SER A 449 35.36 6.59 9.17
N ILE A 450 36.38 5.75 8.96
CA ILE A 450 36.69 4.59 9.80
C ILE A 450 36.81 4.98 11.29
N GLY A 451 37.41 6.13 11.58
CA GLY A 451 37.59 6.62 12.95
C GLY A 451 36.26 6.94 13.63
N GLU A 452 35.35 7.62 12.94
CA GLU A 452 34.01 7.94 13.44
C GLU A 452 33.19 6.67 13.67
N LEU A 453 33.25 5.70 12.75
CA LEU A 453 32.55 4.42 12.90
C LEU A 453 33.03 3.63 14.11
N ARG A 454 34.34 3.61 14.35
CA ARG A 454 34.92 2.96 15.53
C ARG A 454 34.52 3.65 16.82
N ALA A 455 34.39 4.98 16.82
CA ALA A 455 33.94 5.73 17.98
C ALA A 455 32.47 5.45 18.32
N GLU A 456 31.60 5.35 17.31
CA GLU A 456 30.18 5.02 17.48
C GLU A 456 29.96 3.58 17.95
N ALA A 457 30.61 2.62 17.30
CA ALA A 457 30.34 1.20 17.52
C ALA A 457 31.28 0.53 18.54
N GLY A 458 32.24 1.26 19.09
CA GLY A 458 33.33 0.73 19.92
C GLY A 458 34.38 -0.11 19.17
N HIS A 459 34.01 -0.64 18.00
CA HIS A 459 34.85 -1.47 17.13
C HIS A 459 34.74 -1.00 15.68
N TYR A 460 35.77 -1.28 14.88
CA TYR A 460 35.69 -1.06 13.44
C TYR A 460 34.98 -2.22 12.76
N TYR A 461 33.86 -1.91 12.10
CA TYR A 461 33.16 -2.82 11.20
C TYR A 461 33.34 -2.36 9.76
N HIS A 462 33.52 -3.30 8.83
CA HIS A 462 33.61 -3.04 7.39
C HIS A 462 32.21 -2.71 6.80
N VAL A 463 31.63 -1.59 7.22
CA VAL A 463 30.29 -1.14 6.83
C VAL A 463 30.31 0.30 6.33
N ILE A 464 29.38 0.63 5.45
CA ILE A 464 29.22 1.98 4.91
C ILE A 464 28.15 2.69 5.73
N ASN A 465 28.47 3.87 6.26
CA ASN A 465 27.48 4.80 6.80
C ASN A 465 27.64 6.15 6.11
N GLN A 466 26.52 6.83 5.95
CA GLN A 466 26.45 8.13 5.31
C GLN A 466 25.48 9.06 6.04
N GLY A 467 25.60 10.36 5.74
CA GLY A 467 24.81 11.45 6.30
C GLY A 467 25.57 12.24 7.36
N PHE A 468 25.24 13.53 7.44
CA PHE A 468 25.73 14.46 8.44
C PHE A 468 25.04 14.24 9.79
N LEU A 469 25.75 14.55 10.87
CA LEU A 469 25.18 14.80 12.18
C LEU A 469 24.98 16.32 12.34
N ALA A 470 24.11 16.72 13.27
CA ALA A 470 23.89 18.15 13.56
C ALA A 470 25.18 18.88 13.98
N GLU A 471 26.12 18.16 14.59
CA GLU A 471 27.45 18.63 14.98
C GLU A 471 28.40 18.90 13.81
N ASP A 472 28.14 18.37 12.60
CA ASP A 472 28.98 18.61 11.41
C ASP A 472 28.72 19.99 10.76
N ARG A 473 28.27 20.98 11.54
CA ARG A 473 27.85 22.30 11.07
C ARG A 473 28.96 23.03 10.30
N ASP A 474 30.18 22.99 10.80
CA ASP A 474 31.33 23.66 10.18
C ASP A 474 31.62 23.07 8.79
N GLN A 475 31.50 21.75 8.64
CA GLN A 475 31.69 21.07 7.37
C GLN A 475 30.60 21.40 6.35
N MET A 476 29.35 21.49 6.79
CA MET A 476 28.25 21.94 5.93
C MET A 476 28.44 23.40 5.51
N GLN A 477 28.87 24.27 6.43
CA GLN A 477 29.19 25.66 6.13
C GLN A 477 30.33 25.77 5.10
N ASP A 478 31.40 24.99 5.26
CA ASP A 478 32.53 24.95 4.33
C ASP A 478 32.05 24.60 2.92
N LEU A 479 31.22 23.55 2.76
CA LEU A 479 30.65 23.17 1.47
C LEU A 479 29.84 24.30 0.81
N LEU A 480 29.03 25.03 1.58
CA LEU A 480 28.23 26.14 1.04
C LEU A 480 29.09 27.33 0.58
N THR A 481 30.33 27.45 1.06
CA THR A 481 31.27 28.50 0.63
C THR A 481 32.12 28.13 -0.59
N ARG A 482 32.05 26.87 -1.05
CA ARG A 482 32.78 26.40 -2.23
C ARG A 482 32.17 26.98 -3.50
N GLU A 483 33.01 27.62 -4.32
CA GLU A 483 32.59 28.18 -5.62
C GLU A 483 32.02 27.09 -6.54
N GLU A 484 32.57 25.88 -6.46
CA GLU A 484 32.13 24.73 -7.24
C GLU A 484 30.66 24.38 -7.01
N LEU A 485 30.14 24.63 -5.80
CA LEU A 485 28.77 24.30 -5.37
C LEU A 485 27.82 25.51 -5.33
N GLN A 486 28.30 26.71 -5.66
CA GLN A 486 27.46 27.91 -5.60
C GLN A 486 26.22 27.76 -6.50
N GLY A 487 25.04 27.86 -5.89
CA GLY A 487 23.74 27.72 -6.55
C GLY A 487 23.37 26.30 -6.98
N ALA A 488 24.11 25.28 -6.50
CA ALA A 488 23.96 23.89 -6.93
C ALA A 488 23.49 22.94 -5.82
N VAL A 489 23.30 23.42 -4.59
CA VAL A 489 22.94 22.61 -3.41
C VAL A 489 21.76 23.23 -2.69
N ASP A 490 20.73 22.43 -2.46
CA ASP A 490 19.46 22.83 -1.83
C ASP A 490 19.29 22.24 -0.42
N GLY A 491 20.17 21.30 -0.03
CA GLY A 491 20.06 20.64 1.26
C GLY A 491 21.17 19.67 1.59
N PHE A 492 21.06 19.11 2.80
CA PHE A 492 21.97 18.10 3.31
C PHE A 492 21.20 16.86 3.76
N VAL A 493 21.86 15.71 3.60
CA VAL A 493 21.39 14.44 4.13
C VAL A 493 21.93 14.26 5.54
N PHE A 494 21.06 14.13 6.53
CA PHE A 494 21.38 13.86 7.91
C PHE A 494 21.17 12.38 8.22
N ARG A 495 21.98 11.81 9.12
CA ARG A 495 21.76 10.46 9.64
C ARG A 495 21.21 10.50 11.05
N LEU A 496 20.31 9.57 11.33
CA LEU A 496 19.70 9.39 12.63
C LEU A 496 19.97 7.95 13.08
N THR A 497 20.84 7.81 14.08
CA THR A 497 21.29 6.53 14.64
C THR A 497 20.27 5.94 15.62
N ALA A 498 20.35 4.62 15.88
CA ALA A 498 19.36 3.90 16.70
C ALA A 498 19.27 4.39 18.16
N ASP A 499 20.36 4.90 18.72
CA ASP A 499 20.46 5.44 20.08
C ASP A 499 19.78 6.82 20.24
N ARG A 500 19.48 7.50 19.14
CA ARG A 500 18.86 8.82 19.17
C ARG A 500 17.35 8.72 19.01
N ALA A 501 16.65 9.47 19.85
CA ALA A 501 15.22 9.66 19.74
C ALA A 501 14.89 10.49 18.47
N PRO A 502 13.91 10.05 17.64
CA PRO A 502 13.62 10.72 16.39
C PRO A 502 13.20 12.18 16.52
N TRP A 503 12.44 12.52 17.56
CA TRP A 503 11.93 13.87 17.73
C TRP A 503 13.05 14.91 17.79
N GLU A 504 14.00 14.73 18.70
CA GLU A 504 15.11 15.65 18.91
C GLU A 504 16.02 15.70 17.69
N ALA A 505 16.40 14.55 17.14
CA ALA A 505 17.33 14.49 16.01
C ALA A 505 16.76 15.15 14.74
N ILE A 506 15.46 15.01 14.47
CA ILE A 506 14.79 15.66 13.33
C ILE A 506 14.67 17.16 13.55
N HIS A 507 14.36 17.63 14.77
CA HIS A 507 14.30 19.05 15.08
C HIS A 507 15.69 19.72 15.00
N GLU A 508 16.74 19.04 15.43
CA GLU A 508 18.13 19.50 15.26
C GLU A 508 18.49 19.64 13.78
N ALA A 509 18.22 18.61 12.96
CA ALA A 509 18.45 18.65 11.52
C ALA A 509 17.65 19.79 10.85
N SER A 510 16.37 19.95 11.23
CA SER A 510 15.53 21.08 10.79
C SER A 510 16.15 22.42 11.15
N SER A 511 16.65 22.58 12.38
CA SER A 511 17.25 23.83 12.86
C SER A 511 18.52 24.16 12.10
N VAL A 512 19.44 23.19 11.96
CA VAL A 512 20.69 23.39 11.23
C VAL A 512 20.41 23.74 9.76
N ALA A 513 19.48 23.04 9.11
CA ALA A 513 19.10 23.35 7.73
C ALA A 513 18.48 24.76 7.60
N ARG A 514 17.63 25.18 8.55
CA ARG A 514 17.06 26.53 8.58
C ARG A 514 18.12 27.61 8.74
N ASP A 515 19.11 27.41 9.61
CA ASP A 515 20.22 28.35 9.81
C ASP A 515 20.98 28.63 8.51
N PHE A 516 21.12 27.61 7.66
CA PHE A 516 21.78 27.71 6.36
C PHE A 516 20.87 28.12 5.22
N GLY A 517 19.55 28.25 5.45
CA GLY A 517 18.57 28.52 4.39
C GLY A 517 18.37 27.36 3.41
N VAL A 518 18.64 26.13 3.84
CA VAL A 518 18.54 24.90 3.04
C VAL A 518 17.51 23.92 3.63
N ARG A 519 17.35 22.76 3.00
CA ARG A 519 16.47 21.67 3.47
C ARG A 519 17.26 20.50 4.06
N ALA A 520 16.57 19.65 4.83
CA ALA A 520 17.13 18.42 5.38
C ALA A 520 16.44 17.18 4.80
N SER A 521 17.24 16.18 4.40
CA SER A 521 16.77 14.81 4.19
C SER A 521 17.33 13.94 5.31
N VAL A 522 16.51 13.31 6.13
CA VAL A 522 16.93 12.54 7.31
C VAL A 522 16.80 11.06 7.03
N HIS A 523 17.90 10.32 7.18
CA HIS A 523 17.93 8.86 7.06
C HIS A 523 17.76 8.25 8.45
N LEU A 524 16.57 7.71 8.70
CA LEU A 524 16.18 7.04 9.94
C LEU A 524 16.67 5.58 9.92
N ARG A 525 17.70 5.30 10.70
CA ARG A 525 18.24 3.94 10.85
C ARG A 525 17.33 3.11 11.75
N MET A 526 16.99 1.91 11.29
CA MET A 526 16.14 0.94 12.00
C MET A 526 16.93 -0.23 12.62
N CYS A 527 18.22 -0.05 12.87
CA CYS A 527 19.07 -1.01 13.58
C CYS A 527 20.26 -0.34 14.28
N TRP A 528 20.85 -1.08 15.21
CA TRP A 528 22.09 -0.69 15.90
C TRP A 528 23.32 -0.73 14.98
N SER A 529 24.45 -0.25 15.51
CA SER A 529 25.70 -0.11 14.77
C SER A 529 26.40 -1.43 14.47
N ASN A 530 26.11 -2.51 15.22
CA ASN A 530 26.71 -3.82 15.04
C ASN A 530 26.04 -4.61 13.88
N PRO A 531 26.75 -4.91 12.78
CA PRO A 531 26.19 -5.64 11.64
C PRO A 531 25.86 -7.10 11.92
N ALA A 532 26.36 -7.69 13.01
CA ALA A 532 26.13 -9.08 13.36
C ALA A 532 24.94 -9.27 14.32
N GLU A 533 24.44 -8.20 14.93
CA GLU A 533 23.29 -8.27 15.84
C GLU A 533 21.99 -8.17 15.06
N ALA A 534 21.08 -9.10 15.34
CA ALA A 534 19.71 -9.03 14.88
C ALA A 534 18.90 -8.07 15.76
N TRP A 535 18.01 -7.29 15.15
CA TRP A 535 17.11 -6.39 15.83
C TRP A 535 15.66 -6.62 15.36
N GLU A 536 15.08 -7.69 15.87
CA GLU A 536 13.76 -8.21 15.48
C GLU A 536 12.69 -7.83 16.53
N ASP A 537 12.62 -6.53 16.84
CA ASP A 537 11.75 -5.97 17.87
C ASP A 537 10.64 -5.11 17.24
N ASP A 538 9.44 -5.69 17.10
CA ASP A 538 8.29 -5.00 16.50
C ASP A 538 7.81 -3.81 17.34
N ASP A 539 7.91 -3.89 18.68
CA ASP A 539 7.49 -2.81 19.58
C ASP A 539 8.42 -1.59 19.43
N TRP A 540 9.74 -1.83 19.30
CA TRP A 540 10.71 -0.77 19.05
C TRP A 540 10.49 -0.10 17.68
N VAL A 541 10.23 -0.87 16.63
CA VAL A 541 9.90 -0.33 15.30
C VAL A 541 8.60 0.47 15.37
N ALA A 542 7.57 -0.09 15.99
CA ALA A 542 6.26 0.54 16.15
C ALA A 542 6.34 1.84 16.98
N ALA A 543 7.23 1.95 17.97
CA ALA A 543 7.42 3.18 18.74
C ALA A 543 8.24 4.25 18.00
N ARG A 544 9.23 3.83 17.21
CA ARG A 544 10.19 4.75 16.56
C ARG A 544 9.60 5.50 15.36
N LEU A 545 8.80 4.82 14.53
CA LEU A 545 8.21 5.42 13.34
C LEU A 545 7.23 6.57 13.62
N PRO A 546 6.24 6.47 14.53
CA PRO A 546 5.28 7.54 14.77
C PRO A 546 5.92 8.79 15.36
N GLU A 547 6.97 8.65 16.18
CA GLU A 547 7.73 9.80 16.67
C GLU A 547 8.42 10.56 15.53
N ALA A 548 9.03 9.82 14.59
CA ALA A 548 9.63 10.41 13.39
C ALA A 548 8.57 11.09 12.49
N MET A 549 7.40 10.47 12.34
CA MET A 549 6.27 11.01 11.57
C MET A 549 5.73 12.32 12.17
N LEU A 550 5.58 12.40 13.49
CA LEU A 550 5.16 13.65 14.14
C LEU A 550 6.22 14.74 14.01
N ALA A 551 7.49 14.41 14.19
CA ALA A 551 8.57 15.38 14.06
C ALA A 551 8.64 15.97 12.65
N VAL A 552 8.49 15.15 11.61
CA VAL A 552 8.48 15.64 10.21
C VAL A 552 7.18 16.38 9.87
N ALA A 553 6.03 15.97 10.40
CA ALA A 553 4.78 16.71 10.23
C ALA A 553 4.84 18.12 10.84
N ALA A 554 5.62 18.29 11.91
CA ALA A 554 5.88 19.57 12.55
C ALA A 554 6.97 20.43 11.86
N CYS A 555 7.79 19.83 11.00
CA CYS A 555 8.93 20.49 10.34
C CYS A 555 8.75 20.57 8.82
N ASN A 556 8.40 21.74 8.30
CA ASN A 556 8.13 21.93 6.85
C ASN A 556 9.37 21.91 5.93
N ASN A 557 10.58 21.79 6.47
CA ASN A 557 11.85 21.79 5.73
C ASN A 557 12.59 20.45 5.78
N VAL A 558 11.95 19.40 6.29
CA VAL A 558 12.54 18.07 6.48
C VAL A 558 11.78 17.02 5.66
N SER A 559 12.50 16.06 5.10
CA SER A 559 11.96 14.76 4.68
C SER A 559 12.65 13.65 5.46
N VAL A 560 11.95 12.55 5.75
CA VAL A 560 12.49 11.42 6.52
C VAL A 560 12.33 10.13 5.72
N TYR A 561 13.38 9.31 5.66
CA TYR A 561 13.37 7.99 5.06
C TYR A 561 13.77 6.93 6.07
N ALA A 562 12.84 6.06 6.46
CA ALA A 562 13.15 4.87 7.23
C ALA A 562 13.85 3.83 6.34
N ASP A 563 14.94 3.25 6.83
CA ASP A 563 15.83 2.45 6.00
C ASP A 563 15.43 0.98 5.81
N THR A 564 14.27 0.60 6.34
CA THR A 564 13.79 -0.79 6.37
C THR A 564 12.28 -0.82 6.15
N PHE A 565 11.87 -0.96 4.89
CA PHE A 565 10.47 -1.12 4.51
C PHE A 565 9.99 -2.57 4.70
N ILE A 566 10.72 -3.50 4.09
CA ILE A 566 10.54 -4.95 4.24
C ILE A 566 11.64 -5.46 5.16
N ASP A 567 11.35 -6.50 5.95
CA ASP A 567 12.33 -7.23 6.74
C ASP A 567 13.62 -7.49 5.98
N ASN A 568 14.72 -7.29 6.69
CA ASN A 568 16.03 -7.71 6.27
C ASN A 568 16.41 -8.93 7.10
N ASP A 569 16.06 -10.13 6.62
CA ASP A 569 16.19 -11.41 7.31
C ASP A 569 17.52 -12.14 7.02
N ARG A 570 18.39 -11.53 6.21
CA ARG A 570 19.64 -12.15 5.72
C ARG A 570 20.74 -11.11 5.52
N GLY A 571 21.99 -11.56 5.57
CA GLY A 571 23.16 -10.70 5.41
C GLY A 571 23.49 -9.91 6.68
N TYR A 572 23.91 -8.65 6.52
CA TYR A 572 24.26 -7.78 7.65
C TYR A 572 23.05 -7.02 8.17
N PHE A 573 23.04 -6.75 9.48
CA PHE A 573 22.00 -5.98 10.18
C PHE A 573 20.62 -6.63 10.02
N VAL A 574 20.47 -7.87 10.49
CA VAL A 574 19.15 -8.53 10.49
C VAL A 574 18.17 -7.70 11.32
N ARG A 575 16.99 -7.38 10.78
CA ARG A 575 16.02 -6.50 11.46
C ARG A 575 14.63 -6.53 10.82
N ASN A 576 13.62 -6.17 11.62
CA ASN A 576 12.25 -6.05 11.16
C ASN A 576 12.00 -4.72 10.43
N GLY A 577 11.19 -4.79 9.38
CA GLY A 577 10.61 -3.63 8.69
C GLY A 577 9.16 -3.38 9.12
N VAL A 578 8.40 -2.70 8.28
CA VAL A 578 6.93 -2.60 8.44
C VAL A 578 6.20 -3.76 7.76
N LEU A 579 6.87 -4.48 6.86
CA LEU A 579 6.38 -5.70 6.21
C LEU A 579 7.33 -6.86 6.48
N ASP A 580 6.77 -8.06 6.64
CA ASP A 580 7.56 -9.29 6.66
C ASP A 580 8.06 -9.71 5.25
N ARG A 581 8.78 -10.83 5.15
CA ARG A 581 9.31 -11.36 3.88
C ARG A 581 8.25 -11.99 2.96
N LEU A 582 7.02 -12.18 3.44
CA LEU A 582 5.81 -12.48 2.65
C LEU A 582 5.10 -11.18 2.22
N ASN A 583 5.64 -10.01 2.53
CA ASN A 583 4.99 -8.70 2.36
C ASN A 583 3.67 -8.57 3.14
N ASN A 584 3.55 -9.27 4.27
CA ASN A 584 2.42 -9.13 5.16
C ASN A 584 2.67 -8.03 6.21
N PRO A 585 1.64 -7.27 6.62
CA PRO A 585 1.76 -6.20 7.60
C PRO A 585 2.31 -6.66 8.97
N ARG A 586 3.27 -5.90 9.51
CA ARG A 586 3.70 -5.94 10.93
C ARG A 586 3.00 -4.83 11.74
N PRO A 587 3.06 -4.83 13.09
CA PRO A 587 2.41 -3.78 13.91
C PRO A 587 2.74 -2.34 13.46
N ALA A 588 4.00 -2.07 13.12
CA ALA A 588 4.45 -0.76 12.66
C ALA A 588 3.80 -0.29 11.35
N PHE A 589 3.40 -1.20 10.45
CA PHE A 589 2.62 -0.85 9.25
C PHE A 589 1.30 -0.18 9.65
N HIS A 590 0.60 -0.74 10.64
CA HIS A 590 -0.68 -0.22 11.10
C HIS A 590 -0.52 1.16 11.74
N VAL A 591 0.53 1.33 12.54
CA VAL A 591 0.86 2.62 13.16
C VAL A 591 1.06 3.70 12.09
N VAL A 592 1.87 3.44 11.05
CA VAL A 592 2.08 4.39 9.95
C VAL A 592 0.77 4.69 9.22
N ARG A 593 -0.02 3.65 8.89
CA ARG A 593 -1.32 3.77 8.22
C ARG A 593 -2.29 4.67 8.97
N TYR A 594 -2.53 4.38 10.24
CA TYR A 594 -3.54 5.11 10.99
C TYR A 594 -3.06 6.46 11.48
N LEU A 595 -1.75 6.66 11.70
CA LEU A 595 -1.22 7.98 12.01
C LEU A 595 -1.33 8.92 10.80
N ASN A 596 -0.99 8.47 9.58
CA ASN A 596 -1.22 9.27 8.36
C ASN A 596 -2.72 9.57 8.18
N GLY A 597 -3.59 8.58 8.37
CA GLY A 597 -5.04 8.76 8.33
C GLY A 597 -5.53 9.84 9.31
N LEU A 598 -5.08 9.78 10.56
CA LEU A 598 -5.43 10.76 11.59
C LEU A 598 -4.90 12.16 11.24
N LEU A 599 -3.62 12.30 10.89
CA LEU A 599 -2.99 13.58 10.59
C LEU A 599 -3.60 14.25 9.34
N SER A 600 -4.09 13.46 8.37
CA SER A 600 -4.72 13.99 7.16
C SER A 600 -5.96 14.85 7.41
N GLY A 601 -6.60 14.69 8.59
CA GLY A 601 -7.72 15.51 9.02
C GLY A 601 -7.36 16.95 9.42
N PHE A 602 -6.06 17.26 9.57
CA PHE A 602 -5.58 18.56 10.05
C PHE A 602 -4.82 19.30 8.96
N ARG A 603 -4.99 20.62 8.89
CA ARG A 603 -4.36 21.46 7.86
C ARG A 603 -2.97 21.92 8.25
N LYS A 604 -2.78 22.31 9.51
CA LYS A 604 -1.52 22.85 10.03
C LYS A 604 -1.09 22.09 11.26
N ILE A 605 0.15 21.60 11.24
CA ILE A 605 0.79 20.93 12.37
C ILE A 605 2.01 21.75 12.78
N ASN A 606 2.17 21.99 14.08
CA ASN A 606 3.33 22.67 14.65
C ASN A 606 3.92 21.81 15.77
N SER A 607 5.21 22.00 16.04
CA SER A 607 5.90 21.34 17.14
C SER A 607 5.25 21.62 18.48
N GLY A 608 5.25 20.62 19.36
CA GLY A 608 4.98 20.76 20.78
C GLY A 608 6.20 20.35 21.60
N ASP A 609 5.95 19.61 22.67
CA ASP A 609 6.91 19.28 23.71
C ASP A 609 7.05 17.77 23.88
N VAL A 610 8.14 17.36 24.53
CA VAL A 610 8.39 15.96 24.88
C VAL A 610 8.57 15.84 26.38
N VAL A 611 7.89 14.85 26.97
CA VAL A 611 7.96 14.57 28.41
C VAL A 611 8.11 13.07 28.63
N GLU A 612 9.05 12.69 29.50
CA GLU A 612 9.13 11.32 30.02
C GLU A 612 8.16 11.18 31.19
N VAL A 613 7.15 10.32 31.04
CA VAL A 613 6.11 10.11 32.04
C VAL A 613 6.19 8.71 32.63
N ALA A 614 5.44 8.46 33.70
CA ALA A 614 5.44 7.16 34.34
C ALA A 614 4.79 6.12 33.41
N GLY A 615 5.64 5.31 32.76
CA GLY A 615 5.24 4.21 31.90
C GLY A 615 5.25 4.51 30.40
N ALA A 616 5.59 5.73 29.98
CA ALA A 616 5.65 6.08 28.56
C ALA A 616 6.58 7.27 28.28
N ARG A 617 6.97 7.41 27.02
CA ARG A 617 7.46 8.67 26.46
C ARG A 617 6.29 9.37 25.78
N ALA A 618 6.08 10.65 26.08
CA ALA A 618 4.97 11.44 25.55
C ALA A 618 5.49 12.56 24.62
N VAL A 619 4.93 12.66 23.43
CA VAL A 619 5.32 13.63 22.39
C VAL A 619 4.08 14.41 21.95
N SER A 620 4.07 15.72 22.10
CA SER A 620 2.95 16.57 21.71
C SER A 620 3.20 17.36 20.42
N ILE A 621 2.13 17.60 19.66
CA ILE A 621 2.08 18.53 18.54
C ILE A 621 0.83 19.42 18.67
N ARG A 622 0.81 20.53 17.92
CA ARG A 622 -0.35 21.42 17.78
C ARG A 622 -0.94 21.32 16.38
N ALA A 623 -2.04 20.59 16.25
CA ALA A 623 -2.76 20.38 15.00
C ALA A 623 -4.01 21.28 14.93
N ASP A 624 -4.04 22.21 13.98
CA ASP A 624 -5.05 23.26 13.85
C ASP A 624 -5.34 24.01 15.17
N GLY A 625 -4.28 24.22 15.96
CA GLY A 625 -4.30 24.88 17.26
C GLY A 625 -4.62 23.96 18.45
N ARG A 626 -5.04 22.72 18.21
CA ARG A 626 -5.38 21.76 19.28
C ARG A 626 -4.21 20.85 19.65
N PRO A 627 -4.06 20.46 20.92
CA PRO A 627 -3.04 19.51 21.32
C PRO A 627 -3.40 18.10 20.83
N LEU A 628 -2.39 17.40 20.33
CA LEU A 628 -2.42 15.98 20.03
C LEU A 628 -1.18 15.37 20.68
N VAL A 629 -1.34 14.26 21.40
CA VAL A 629 -0.24 13.69 22.20
C VAL A 629 -0.08 12.21 21.89
N LEU A 630 1.06 11.87 21.29
CA LEU A 630 1.50 10.49 21.10
C LEU A 630 2.10 9.99 22.40
N LEU A 631 1.61 8.87 22.87
CA LEU A 631 2.18 8.11 23.97
C LEU A 631 2.82 6.86 23.40
N LEU A 632 4.09 6.67 23.75
CA LEU A 632 4.88 5.48 23.44
C LEU A 632 5.04 4.69 24.74
N PRO A 633 4.18 3.67 24.97
CA PRO A 633 4.25 2.88 26.19
C PRO A 633 5.59 2.18 26.32
N ARG A 634 6.09 2.07 27.54
CA ARG A 634 7.20 1.16 27.86
C ARG A 634 6.64 -0.25 28.03
N GLU A 635 7.42 -1.24 27.60
CA GLU A 635 7.02 -2.65 27.60
C GLU A 635 6.40 -3.11 28.93
N GLY A 636 5.31 -3.88 28.84
CA GLY A 636 4.63 -4.51 29.98
C GLY A 636 3.81 -3.57 30.88
N ARG A 637 3.45 -2.36 30.42
CA ARG A 637 2.63 -1.41 31.18
C ARG A 637 1.16 -1.46 30.76
N GLU A 638 0.26 -1.62 31.73
CA GLU A 638 -1.20 -1.52 31.52
C GLU A 638 -1.74 -0.09 31.69
N PHE A 639 -0.96 0.78 32.34
CA PHE A 639 -1.37 2.14 32.67
C PHE A 639 -0.24 3.14 32.44
N ILE A 640 -0.61 4.33 31.97
CA ILE A 640 0.24 5.51 31.88
C ILE A 640 -0.27 6.54 32.88
N SER A 641 0.64 7.13 33.68
CA SER A 641 0.28 8.20 34.60
C SER A 641 0.88 9.53 34.14
N LEU A 642 0.02 10.53 33.96
CA LEU A 642 0.38 11.91 33.65
C LEU A 642 0.17 12.76 34.89
N LYS A 643 1.23 13.40 35.39
CA LYS A 643 1.10 14.35 36.50
C LYS A 643 0.51 15.67 36.01
N GLY A 644 -0.04 16.47 36.91
CA GLY A 644 -0.57 17.80 36.58
C GLY A 644 0.40 18.69 35.77
N ASP A 645 1.69 18.66 36.11
CA ASP A 645 2.73 19.42 35.40
C ASP A 645 3.03 18.86 33.99
N ASP A 646 2.98 17.53 33.83
CA ASP A 646 3.14 16.87 32.53
C ASP A 646 1.98 17.27 31.61
N VAL A 647 0.76 17.31 32.15
CA VAL A 647 -0.43 17.75 31.43
C VAL A 647 -0.33 19.22 31.02
N ALA A 648 0.11 20.09 31.92
CA ALA A 648 0.30 21.51 31.61
C ALA A 648 1.31 21.70 30.47
N THR A 649 2.36 20.88 30.43
CA THR A 649 3.37 20.90 29.36
C THR A 649 2.79 20.37 28.04
N LEU A 650 2.19 19.18 28.05
CA LEU A 650 1.73 18.50 26.84
C LEU A 650 0.49 19.18 26.19
N PHE A 651 -0.39 19.76 27.00
CA PHE A 651 -1.68 20.31 26.55
C PHE A 651 -1.77 21.83 26.67
N GLY A 652 -0.86 22.49 27.38
CA GLY A 652 -0.87 23.94 27.57
C GLY A 652 -2.15 24.43 28.26
N SER A 653 -2.61 25.63 27.88
CA SER A 653 -3.81 26.26 28.48
C SER A 653 -5.12 25.54 28.18
N ASP A 654 -5.15 24.66 27.18
CA ASP A 654 -6.37 23.93 26.79
C ASP A 654 -6.75 22.88 27.85
N GLY A 655 -5.77 22.42 28.63
CA GLY A 655 -5.95 21.39 29.64
C GLY A 655 -6.24 20.01 29.05
N PHE A 656 -6.69 19.10 29.92
CA PHE A 656 -6.98 17.71 29.60
C PHE A 656 -8.46 17.42 29.92
N ALA A 657 -9.33 17.73 28.98
CA ALA A 657 -10.77 17.48 29.06
C ALA A 657 -11.38 17.04 27.70
N GLY A 658 -12.01 15.87 27.70
CA GLY A 658 -12.77 15.36 26.55
C GLY A 658 -11.98 14.45 25.61
N GLU A 659 -10.75 14.09 25.98
CA GLU A 659 -9.84 13.33 25.14
C GLU A 659 -10.31 11.91 24.86
N GLN A 660 -10.00 11.46 23.65
CA GLN A 660 -10.19 10.10 23.16
C GLN A 660 -8.83 9.44 22.99
N LEU A 661 -8.77 8.13 23.22
CA LEU A 661 -7.58 7.33 22.99
C LEU A 661 -7.72 6.65 21.64
N VAL A 662 -6.81 6.93 20.71
CA VAL A 662 -6.71 6.23 19.44
C VAL A 662 -5.60 5.18 19.55
N ASN A 663 -5.97 3.91 19.40
CA ASN A 663 -5.00 2.83 19.26
C ASN A 663 -4.48 2.82 17.82
N LEU A 664 -3.20 3.13 17.62
CA LEU A 664 -2.62 3.26 16.28
C LEU A 664 -2.30 1.90 15.62
N GLU A 665 -2.33 0.78 16.34
CA GLU A 665 -2.20 -0.55 15.72
C GLU A 665 -3.56 -1.09 15.26
N ALA A 666 -4.61 -0.86 16.05
CA ALA A 666 -5.96 -1.30 15.71
C ALA A 666 -6.72 -0.28 14.82
N GLY A 667 -6.30 0.98 14.83
CA GLY A 667 -6.98 2.10 14.18
C GLY A 667 -8.32 2.45 14.84
N THR A 668 -8.53 2.05 16.10
CA THR A 668 -9.80 2.21 16.83
C THR A 668 -9.73 3.37 17.81
N THR A 669 -10.86 4.04 17.99
CA THR A 669 -11.00 5.11 18.97
C THR A 669 -11.79 4.64 20.19
N GLU A 670 -11.25 4.90 21.38
CA GLU A 670 -11.82 4.50 22.66
C GLU A 670 -12.12 5.71 23.56
N ARG A 671 -13.23 5.63 24.29
CA ARG A 671 -13.67 6.65 25.25
C ARG A 671 -13.79 6.04 26.64
N GLY A 672 -13.56 6.87 27.67
CA GLY A 672 -13.73 6.46 29.07
C GLY A 672 -12.58 5.61 29.65
N VAL A 673 -11.44 5.54 28.95
CA VAL A 673 -10.21 4.87 29.43
C VAL A 673 -9.29 5.80 30.21
N ILE A 674 -9.71 7.05 30.41
CA ILE A 674 -8.97 8.11 31.06
C ILE A 674 -9.65 8.41 32.41
N GLU A 675 -8.91 8.24 33.49
CA GLU A 675 -9.35 8.51 34.86
C GLU A 675 -8.59 9.72 35.42
N LYS A 676 -9.32 10.71 35.95
CA LYS A 676 -8.73 11.85 36.66
C LYS A 676 -8.62 11.57 38.16
N ILE A 677 -7.42 11.68 38.72
CA ILE A 677 -7.11 11.44 40.13
C ILE A 677 -6.47 12.71 40.71
N GLY A 678 -7.29 13.61 41.24
CA GLY A 678 -6.82 14.92 41.70
C GLY A 678 -6.36 15.81 40.52
N SER A 679 -5.09 16.23 40.54
CA SER A 679 -4.43 16.92 39.42
C SER A 679 -3.86 15.98 38.35
N ASP A 680 -3.77 14.69 38.67
CA ASP A 680 -3.09 13.69 37.84
C ASP A 680 -4.11 12.89 37.03
N TYR A 681 -3.64 12.22 36.00
CA TYR A 681 -4.46 11.38 35.13
C TYR A 681 -3.85 10.00 34.98
N ARG A 682 -4.71 8.99 34.92
CA ARG A 682 -4.35 7.61 34.65
C ARG A 682 -5.06 7.16 33.38
N ILE A 683 -4.28 6.70 32.41
CA ILE A 683 -4.78 6.21 31.13
C ILE A 683 -4.62 4.70 31.15
N ARG A 684 -5.73 3.97 30.97
CA ARG A 684 -5.71 2.52 30.83
C ARG A 684 -5.48 2.16 29.38
N LEU A 685 -4.48 1.32 29.13
CA LEU A 685 -4.25 0.74 27.81
C LEU A 685 -5.14 -0.51 27.68
N SER A 686 -6.03 -0.50 26.71
CA SER A 686 -7.02 -1.55 26.43
C SER A 686 -6.41 -2.73 25.67
N GLY A 687 -5.49 -3.46 26.32
CA GLY A 687 -4.77 -4.54 25.64
C GLY A 687 -3.82 -4.06 24.54
N ALA A 688 -3.57 -2.75 24.45
CA ALA A 688 -2.62 -2.13 23.56
C ALA A 688 -1.25 -2.01 24.27
N SER A 689 -0.27 -2.82 23.88
CA SER A 689 1.14 -2.57 24.22
C SER A 689 1.76 -1.49 23.31
N GLY A 690 1.14 -1.23 22.16
CA GLY A 690 1.64 -0.34 21.11
C GLY A 690 1.35 1.15 21.28
N PRO A 691 1.82 1.98 20.32
CA PRO A 691 1.62 3.43 20.31
C PRO A 691 0.15 3.84 20.34
N VAL A 692 -0.16 4.86 21.14
CA VAL A 692 -1.52 5.42 21.25
C VAL A 692 -1.48 6.94 21.12
N MET A 693 -2.52 7.52 20.55
CA MET A 693 -2.64 8.97 20.37
C MET A 693 -3.82 9.49 21.20
N LEU A 694 -3.57 10.51 22.01
CA LEU A 694 -4.62 11.27 22.67
C LEU A 694 -5.08 12.39 21.74
N THR A 695 -6.38 12.40 21.46
CA THR A 695 -7.03 13.40 20.61
C THR A 695 -8.13 14.12 21.37
N PRO A 696 -8.36 15.44 21.16
CA PRO A 696 -9.47 16.17 21.75
C PRO A 696 -10.87 15.67 21.38
#